data_AF-A0A0C3HT08-F1
#
_entry.id   AF-A0A0C3HT08-F1
#
_cell.length_a   1.000
_cell.length_b   1.000
_cell.length_c   1.000
_cell.angle_alpha   90.00
_cell.angle_beta   90.00
_cell.angle_gamma   90.00
#
_symmetry.space_group_name_H-M   'P 1'
#
loop_
_entity.id
_entity.type
_entity.pdbx_description
1 polymer ?
#
loop_
_entity_poly.entity_id
_entity_poly.type
_entity_poly.pdbx_seq_one_letter_code
_entity_poly.pdbx_strand_id
1 'polypeptide(L)'
;MKALIEQLINLDEKLYLEFKMEWYWLDKKPDIKEWGEFLKDFSALVNCSSSHISSDKYLLIGINESESGDKRVVDVDLKRFGFSSIEEFKIKVDEKLAQFFTFEKETPSYYEIIQEEYKGKNILYFHIKPVMSLMVLKKDLQDKSRMEKKGNVFIRELKANNEPQVANASPVEIIELTRRHEENTPSLLSEINIGKSIGKTVKLFLKKNGIFKESGHAKKKIWKEKILFEVYNLKSEFTDDIDFIYLFRDSNQVRTRDYLLENNIISSNSKKYILIDDGLSKDVTGIKSKFSANGVYSLGQFALNYLYKDLLDEDIFHDGKFRKQKQVKNFIEPFTKNSDDKNALVMLNEWFSRSSSPLMVVKGYGGVGKTTLVKYFLDEIYSSNMKKEDGYKILFIDSKKIIDEISLKGNIDNLFNFYDAYASLYNIENKFNKDLLELSLDNGSLLIVVDGIDEVIAKLNNKFDVKKFISSIFENYIIGSAKTKIVLTCRDYFWDANTDEEYAISKIELNPFTEFLAKKLFEKEYSSNSREFKKCVQYANEFKFSPDKTDGEHVFIPYILDVIMDVVKQSRDLGYVSKDDIDSNLLNVELTDDYFVGRICNREIEKLNNTSIDNQISIFMKMAVQYNGYVHDSNINSIFQSIEDSDIEEVVTLFKGHPFISYDHEAKLSSFKYDFFEDFFVNLFICSFLINKTEKEASEDIENLICEHIKYNASFTDRIASRVNFNDELELFIIELIDGYICKIKDADNFKYRKIISSLTCILLSCAYKKNGSSTPEENTNLLDSIFGRSFDYLSIINLFGKESDKLIFDFRGRSMTNVWFENYPFFWECKVNEETSFSNSTFKYLEPRNGVRIPKIHEKLFVKCDLSGIKEILKSSDDNHNKKENSIRSDIIKIFRLFDNGGTFKEQKKEYIEKHANGIILKQLIKKKVISPYKNPKKPKINQLRVSDDFFDIIKVLDQSGSCYELERAVNLVSE
;
A
#
# COMPACT_ATOMS: atom_id res chain seq x y z
N MET A 1 8.20 28.19 -6.94
CA MET A 1 9.26 28.74 -6.07
C MET A 1 8.79 28.97 -4.62
N LYS A 2 7.87 29.91 -4.31
CA LYS A 2 7.42 30.10 -2.91
C LYS A 2 6.83 28.83 -2.26
N ALA A 3 5.92 28.14 -2.95
CA ALA A 3 5.38 26.85 -2.47
C ALA A 3 6.48 25.79 -2.26
N LEU A 4 7.49 25.74 -3.12
CA LEU A 4 8.65 24.84 -2.96
C LEU A 4 9.42 25.15 -1.67
N ILE A 5 9.71 26.43 -1.40
CA ILE A 5 10.40 26.86 -0.18
C ILE A 5 9.58 26.47 1.05
N GLU A 6 8.26 26.68 1.04
CA GLU A 6 7.37 26.29 2.12
C GLU A 6 7.42 24.78 2.39
N GLN A 7 7.45 23.95 1.34
CA GLN A 7 7.60 22.51 1.48
C GLN A 7 8.97 22.13 2.06
N LEU A 8 10.06 22.71 1.53
CA LEU A 8 11.42 22.40 1.96
C LEU A 8 11.66 22.75 3.45
N ILE A 9 11.15 23.88 3.94
CA ILE A 9 11.32 24.30 5.35
C ILE A 9 10.72 23.28 6.33
N ASN A 10 9.70 22.53 5.92
CA ASN A 10 9.03 21.53 6.76
C ASN A 10 9.71 20.15 6.74
N LEU A 11 10.81 19.99 5.99
CA LEU A 11 11.59 18.76 5.94
C LEU A 11 12.78 18.81 6.90
N ASP A 12 13.28 17.63 7.25
CA ASP A 12 14.59 17.45 7.90
C ASP A 12 15.72 17.54 6.85
N GLU A 13 16.95 17.74 7.31
CA GLU A 13 18.13 17.80 6.42
C GLU A 13 18.28 16.50 5.62
N LYS A 14 18.59 16.61 4.33
CA LYS A 14 18.78 15.49 3.40
C LYS A 14 20.07 15.66 2.59
N LEU A 15 20.48 14.63 1.85
CA LEU A 15 21.67 14.75 0.98
C LEU A 15 21.57 15.92 -0.01
N TYR A 16 20.37 16.18 -0.54
CA TYR A 16 20.07 17.26 -1.50
C TYR A 16 19.60 18.58 -0.85
N LEU A 17 19.40 18.63 0.47
CA LEU A 17 18.84 19.77 1.18
C LEU A 17 19.65 20.05 2.44
N GLU A 18 20.29 21.21 2.49
CA GLU A 18 21.07 21.66 3.63
C GLU A 18 20.45 22.92 4.25
N PHE A 19 20.37 22.96 5.58
CA PHE A 19 19.97 24.16 6.31
C PHE A 19 21.15 24.77 7.06
N LYS A 20 21.15 26.10 7.16
CA LYS A 20 21.98 26.84 8.12
C LYS A 20 21.10 27.83 8.87
N MET A 21 21.29 27.90 10.18
CA MET A 21 20.60 28.89 11.02
C MET A 21 21.02 30.32 10.68
N GLU A 22 22.31 30.53 10.45
CA GLU A 22 22.91 31.84 10.16
C GLU A 22 23.85 31.74 8.97
N TRP A 23 24.18 32.89 8.38
CA TRP A 23 25.22 32.96 7.37
C TRP A 23 26.59 32.64 7.97
N TYR A 24 27.54 32.20 7.13
CA TYR A 24 28.83 31.64 7.55
C TYR A 24 29.73 32.60 8.34
N TRP A 25 29.43 33.90 8.31
CA TRP A 25 30.14 34.97 9.01
C TRP A 25 29.19 36.11 9.40
N LEU A 26 29.56 36.85 10.44
CA LEU A 26 28.80 38.01 10.94
C LEU A 26 29.45 39.36 10.57
N ASP A 27 30.74 39.38 10.24
CA ASP A 27 31.50 40.59 9.91
C ASP A 27 31.43 40.95 8.42
N LYS A 28 31.45 42.26 8.10
CA LYS A 28 31.45 42.76 6.70
C LYS A 28 32.72 42.41 5.92
N LYS A 29 33.74 41.88 6.57
CA LYS A 29 35.02 41.47 5.97
C LYS A 29 35.32 40.02 6.35
N PRO A 30 34.67 39.05 5.69
CA PRO A 30 34.91 37.65 5.96
C PRO A 30 36.37 37.25 5.72
N ASP A 31 36.88 36.39 6.59
CA ASP A 31 38.21 35.81 6.43
C ASP A 31 38.22 34.71 5.36
N ILE A 32 39.40 34.15 5.08
CA ILE A 32 39.53 33.12 4.04
C ILE A 32 38.91 31.78 4.46
N LYS A 33 38.83 31.49 5.76
CA LYS A 33 38.30 30.24 6.32
C LYS A 33 36.78 30.22 6.28
N GLU A 34 36.14 31.36 6.53
CA GLU A 34 34.69 31.55 6.46
C GLU A 34 34.18 31.37 5.02
N TRP A 35 34.87 31.96 4.04
CA TRP A 35 34.63 31.67 2.62
C TRP A 35 34.91 30.20 2.30
N GLY A 36 35.97 29.63 2.86
CA GLY A 36 36.36 28.24 2.68
C GLY A 36 35.26 27.25 3.06
N GLU A 37 34.63 27.48 4.21
CA GLU A 37 33.53 26.64 4.71
C GLU A 37 32.30 26.69 3.79
N PHE A 38 31.85 27.89 3.42
CA PHE A 38 30.73 28.04 2.47
C PHE A 38 31.02 27.37 1.14
N LEU A 39 32.20 27.62 0.58
CA LEU A 39 32.60 27.08 -0.72
C LEU A 39 32.65 25.54 -0.72
N LYS A 40 33.14 24.95 0.38
CA LYS A 40 33.16 23.51 0.60
C LYS A 40 31.74 22.94 0.63
N ASP A 41 30.88 23.44 1.52
CA ASP A 41 29.48 22.96 1.67
C ASP A 41 28.70 23.12 0.35
N PHE A 42 28.81 24.28 -0.30
CA PHE A 42 28.14 24.56 -1.55
C PHE A 42 28.60 23.62 -2.68
N SER A 43 29.92 23.40 -2.82
CA SER A 43 30.45 22.47 -3.83
C SER A 43 30.07 21.01 -3.56
N ALA A 44 29.97 20.62 -2.29
CA ALA A 44 29.49 19.31 -1.87
C ALA A 44 28.03 19.08 -2.30
N LEU A 45 27.17 20.10 -2.21
CA LEU A 45 25.80 20.05 -2.72
C LEU A 45 25.72 20.04 -4.25
N VAL A 46 26.61 20.76 -4.94
CA VAL A 46 26.66 20.75 -6.42
C VAL A 46 26.89 19.35 -6.95
N ASN A 47 27.93 18.68 -6.46
CA ASN A 47 28.26 17.30 -6.84
C ASN A 47 27.30 16.28 -6.21
N CYS A 48 26.93 16.49 -4.94
CA CYS A 48 26.09 15.62 -4.13
C CYS A 48 26.53 14.13 -4.17
N SER A 49 25.62 13.20 -3.89
CA SER A 49 25.82 11.77 -4.07
C SER A 49 25.45 11.33 -5.49
N SER A 50 25.90 10.14 -5.89
CA SER A 50 25.52 9.53 -7.19
C SER A 50 24.02 9.33 -7.35
N SER A 51 23.28 9.15 -6.24
CA SER A 51 21.82 9.05 -6.22
C SER A 51 21.10 10.37 -6.49
N HIS A 52 21.74 11.52 -6.25
CA HIS A 52 21.12 12.85 -6.36
C HIS A 52 21.81 13.78 -7.37
N ILE A 53 22.75 13.28 -8.15
CA ILE A 53 23.52 14.09 -9.08
C ILE A 53 22.65 14.78 -10.16
N SER A 54 21.58 14.11 -10.60
CA SER A 54 20.59 14.59 -11.57
C SER A 54 19.41 15.36 -10.94
N SER A 55 19.41 15.50 -9.62
CA SER A 55 18.35 16.17 -8.87
C SER A 55 18.64 17.67 -8.71
N ASP A 56 17.59 18.47 -8.52
CA ASP A 56 17.77 19.80 -7.92
C ASP A 56 18.20 19.66 -6.46
N LYS A 57 19.08 20.56 -6.00
CA LYS A 57 19.56 20.63 -4.62
C LYS A 57 19.37 22.03 -4.04
N TYR A 58 19.35 22.12 -2.72
CA TYR A 58 18.97 23.32 -2.00
C TYR A 58 19.87 23.60 -0.81
N LEU A 59 20.22 24.87 -0.64
CA LEU A 59 20.83 25.40 0.58
C LEU A 59 19.96 26.56 1.08
N LEU A 60 19.39 26.41 2.27
CA LEU A 60 18.52 27.41 2.90
C LEU A 60 19.22 27.99 4.14
N ILE A 61 19.38 29.31 4.15
CA ILE A 61 19.95 30.05 5.28
C ILE A 61 18.84 30.79 6.02
N GLY A 62 18.88 30.75 7.35
CA GLY A 62 17.83 31.27 8.21
C GLY A 62 16.92 30.17 8.77
N ILE A 63 17.38 28.93 8.83
CA ILE A 63 16.59 27.78 9.30
C ILE A 63 17.31 27.08 10.45
N ASN A 64 16.66 27.00 11.62
CA ASN A 64 17.14 26.30 12.80
C ASN A 64 16.48 24.92 12.90
N GLU A 65 17.23 23.87 12.57
CA GLU A 65 16.76 22.49 12.55
C GLU A 65 16.29 21.97 13.91
N SER A 66 16.84 22.52 15.00
CA SER A 66 16.51 22.09 16.38
C SER A 66 15.13 22.56 16.84
N GLU A 67 14.49 23.47 16.10
CA GLU A 67 13.22 24.10 16.44
C GLU A 67 12.11 23.71 15.45
N SER A 68 10.86 23.80 15.91
CA SER A 68 9.67 23.52 15.10
C SER A 68 8.74 24.73 15.03
N GLY A 69 7.88 24.78 14.01
CA GLY A 69 6.94 25.88 13.80
C GLY A 69 7.62 27.23 13.51
N ASP A 70 7.09 28.32 14.06
CA ASP A 70 7.56 29.68 13.76
C ASP A 70 8.98 30.00 14.27
N LYS A 71 9.46 29.21 15.24
CA LYS A 71 10.81 29.34 15.80
C LYS A 71 11.88 28.73 14.91
N ARG A 72 11.50 27.87 13.95
CA ARG A 72 12.40 27.26 12.98
C ARG A 72 13.01 28.30 12.03
N VAL A 73 12.35 29.44 11.82
CA VAL A 73 12.79 30.47 10.86
C VAL A 73 13.51 31.60 11.59
N VAL A 74 14.68 32.00 11.11
CA VAL A 74 15.54 33.07 11.62
C VAL A 74 15.74 34.11 10.52
N ASP A 75 15.66 35.38 10.88
CA ASP A 75 15.77 36.49 9.91
C ASP A 75 17.21 36.70 9.45
N VAL A 76 17.38 36.79 8.13
CA VAL A 76 18.67 36.93 7.44
C VAL A 76 18.71 38.26 6.69
N ASP A 77 19.56 39.18 7.17
CA ASP A 77 19.74 40.50 6.59
C ASP A 77 21.09 40.62 5.87
N LEU A 78 21.07 40.67 4.54
CA LEU A 78 22.25 40.82 3.67
C LEU A 78 23.12 42.03 4.04
N LYS A 79 22.52 43.12 4.55
CA LYS A 79 23.26 44.33 4.92
C LYS A 79 24.19 44.11 6.10
N ARG A 80 23.88 43.14 6.98
CA ARG A 80 24.75 42.74 8.08
C ARG A 80 26.05 42.12 7.57
N PHE A 81 25.97 41.38 6.46
CA PHE A 81 27.13 40.71 5.83
C PHE A 81 27.90 41.61 4.87
N GLY A 82 27.47 42.86 4.67
CA GLY A 82 28.16 43.86 3.86
C GLY A 82 27.69 43.97 2.41
N PHE A 83 26.54 43.40 2.06
CA PHE A 83 25.98 43.48 0.70
C PHE A 83 24.72 44.34 0.67
N SER A 84 24.60 45.19 -0.34
CA SER A 84 23.48 46.14 -0.48
C SER A 84 22.28 45.52 -1.21
N SER A 85 22.53 44.49 -2.00
CA SER A 85 21.55 43.81 -2.85
C SER A 85 21.91 42.33 -3.06
N ILE A 86 20.93 41.52 -3.46
CA ILE A 86 21.14 40.11 -3.78
C ILE A 86 22.01 39.94 -5.03
N GLU A 87 21.94 40.88 -5.98
CA GLU A 87 22.75 40.89 -7.19
C GLU A 87 24.24 41.10 -6.87
N GLU A 88 24.54 42.06 -5.99
CA GLU A 88 25.91 42.30 -5.51
C GLU A 88 26.47 41.06 -4.79
N PHE A 89 25.65 40.45 -3.94
CA PHE A 89 26.00 39.22 -3.24
C PHE A 89 26.28 38.06 -4.21
N LYS A 90 25.40 37.85 -5.20
CA LYS A 90 25.57 36.81 -6.21
C LYS A 90 26.85 37.00 -7.02
N ILE A 91 27.15 38.22 -7.47
CA ILE A 91 28.40 38.53 -8.20
C ILE A 91 29.61 38.10 -7.37
N LYS A 92 29.60 38.39 -6.06
CA LYS A 92 30.69 38.01 -5.17
C LYS A 92 30.84 36.49 -5.01
N VAL A 93 29.73 35.77 -4.92
CA VAL A 93 29.72 34.30 -4.88
C VAL A 93 30.26 33.73 -6.20
N ASP A 94 29.81 34.24 -7.35
CA ASP A 94 30.30 33.82 -8.68
C ASP A 94 31.81 34.04 -8.83
N GLU A 95 32.32 35.21 -8.39
CA GLU A 95 33.77 35.50 -8.38
C GLU A 95 34.55 34.47 -7.55
N LYS A 96 34.04 34.11 -6.37
CA LYS A 96 34.70 33.15 -5.46
C LYS A 96 34.67 31.73 -6.03
N LEU A 97 33.53 31.30 -6.57
CA LEU A 97 33.40 29.98 -7.20
C LEU A 97 34.36 29.85 -8.39
N ALA A 98 34.42 30.84 -9.29
CA ALA A 98 35.35 30.86 -10.42
C ALA A 98 36.83 30.91 -10.00
N GLN A 99 37.13 31.51 -8.84
CA GLN A 99 38.48 31.57 -8.30
C GLN A 99 38.96 30.21 -7.77
N PHE A 100 38.09 29.43 -7.14
CA PHE A 100 38.46 28.20 -6.42
C PHE A 100 38.13 26.91 -7.18
N PHE A 101 37.14 26.91 -8.06
CA PHE A 101 36.64 25.70 -8.71
C PHE A 101 36.63 25.82 -10.23
N THR A 102 36.55 24.67 -10.87
CA THR A 102 36.32 24.54 -12.30
C THR A 102 35.42 23.35 -12.57
N PHE A 103 34.69 23.39 -13.68
CA PHE A 103 34.04 22.21 -14.25
C PHE A 103 34.94 21.58 -15.32
N GLU A 104 34.75 20.30 -15.60
CA GLU A 104 35.41 19.62 -16.72
C GLU A 104 34.78 20.03 -18.08
N LYS A 105 33.47 20.27 -18.08
CA LYS A 105 32.70 20.80 -19.21
C LYS A 105 32.13 22.17 -18.85
N GLU A 106 32.16 23.13 -19.78
CA GLU A 106 31.56 24.44 -19.56
C GLU A 106 30.09 24.30 -19.14
N THR A 107 29.76 24.77 -17.94
CA THR A 107 28.42 24.68 -17.37
C THR A 107 27.94 26.08 -16.99
N PRO A 108 27.18 26.77 -17.86
CA PRO A 108 26.67 28.10 -17.56
C PRO A 108 25.45 28.04 -16.62
N SER A 109 25.44 28.91 -15.60
CA SER A 109 24.28 29.18 -14.71
C SER A 109 23.68 27.96 -14.00
N TYR A 110 24.49 27.24 -13.23
CA TYR A 110 24.11 26.04 -12.46
C TYR A 110 23.42 26.31 -11.12
N TYR A 111 23.23 27.58 -10.72
CA TYR A 111 22.51 27.90 -9.49
C TYR A 111 21.85 29.29 -9.53
N GLU A 112 20.82 29.46 -8.71
CA GLU A 112 20.11 30.72 -8.47
C GLU A 112 20.14 31.04 -6.97
N ILE A 113 20.23 32.33 -6.61
CA ILE A 113 20.08 32.79 -5.22
C ILE A 113 18.94 33.81 -5.19
N ILE A 114 18.02 33.65 -4.25
CA ILE A 114 17.00 34.65 -3.95
C ILE A 114 16.91 34.88 -2.45
N GLN A 115 16.45 36.08 -2.08
CA GLN A 115 16.02 36.41 -0.72
C GLN A 115 14.49 36.42 -0.73
N GLU A 116 13.86 35.62 0.13
CA GLU A 116 12.40 35.48 0.20
C GLU A 116 11.92 35.81 1.62
N GLU A 117 10.80 36.52 1.72
CA GLU A 117 10.14 36.77 3.00
C GLU A 117 9.18 35.63 3.33
N TYR A 118 9.43 34.94 4.45
CA TYR A 118 8.59 33.88 4.97
C TYR A 118 8.19 34.18 6.42
N LYS A 119 6.88 34.27 6.67
CA LYS A 119 6.30 34.63 7.99
C LYS A 119 6.91 35.90 8.62
N GLY A 120 7.19 36.92 7.80
CA GLY A 120 7.76 38.20 8.27
C GLY A 120 9.27 38.18 8.54
N LYS A 121 9.97 37.09 8.18
CA LYS A 121 11.43 36.96 8.28
C LYS A 121 12.02 36.68 6.92
N ASN A 122 13.18 37.26 6.62
CA ASN A 122 13.89 37.02 5.37
C ASN A 122 14.76 35.78 5.50
N ILE A 123 14.75 34.94 4.48
CA ILE A 123 15.65 33.79 4.34
C ILE A 123 16.43 33.90 3.03
N LEU A 124 17.62 33.30 2.98
CA LEU A 124 18.36 33.15 1.72
C LEU A 124 18.18 31.73 1.20
N TYR A 125 17.82 31.63 -0.07
CA TYR A 125 17.56 30.37 -0.73
C TYR A 125 18.47 30.23 -1.95
N PHE A 126 19.28 29.17 -1.93
CA PHE A 126 20.08 28.74 -3.07
C PHE A 126 19.38 27.55 -3.73
N HIS A 127 19.09 27.67 -5.02
CA HIS A 127 18.63 26.58 -5.87
C HIS A 127 19.77 26.15 -6.77
N ILE A 128 20.26 24.93 -6.57
CA ILE A 128 21.37 24.36 -7.32
C ILE A 128 20.78 23.36 -8.33
N LYS A 129 21.03 23.61 -9.61
CA LYS A 129 20.54 22.80 -10.73
C LYS A 129 21.48 21.63 -11.00
N PRO A 130 21.00 20.56 -11.66
CA PRO A 130 21.87 19.51 -12.17
C PRO A 130 22.97 20.08 -13.10
N VAL A 131 24.19 19.54 -12.98
CA VAL A 131 25.35 19.96 -13.78
C VAL A 131 25.77 18.84 -14.74
N MET A 132 26.49 19.20 -15.82
CA MET A 132 26.94 18.25 -16.86
C MET A 132 28.28 17.58 -16.55
N SER A 133 28.99 18.05 -15.52
CA SER A 133 30.28 17.52 -15.10
C SER A 133 30.56 17.90 -13.65
N LEU A 134 31.54 17.23 -13.06
CA LEU A 134 31.97 17.47 -11.69
C LEU A 134 32.56 18.86 -11.49
N MET A 135 32.24 19.45 -10.33
CA MET A 135 32.88 20.66 -9.82
C MET A 135 34.13 20.26 -9.03
N VAL A 136 35.31 20.58 -9.57
CA VAL A 136 36.61 20.18 -9.03
C VAL A 136 37.36 21.37 -8.45
N LEU A 137 38.03 21.17 -7.32
CA LEU A 137 38.82 22.21 -6.67
C LEU A 137 40.09 22.53 -7.49
N LYS A 138 40.20 23.76 -8.00
CA LYS A 138 41.28 24.24 -8.88
C LYS A 138 42.52 24.74 -8.12
N LYS A 139 42.39 25.11 -6.85
CA LYS A 139 43.49 25.56 -5.97
C LYS A 139 43.20 25.19 -4.52
N ASP A 140 44.22 25.09 -3.68
CA ASP A 140 44.07 24.78 -2.26
C ASP A 140 43.05 25.72 -1.58
N LEU A 141 42.18 25.13 -0.76
CA LEU A 141 41.08 25.79 -0.05
C LEU A 141 41.32 25.61 1.45
N GLN A 142 41.35 26.71 2.21
CA GLN A 142 41.46 26.65 3.67
C GLN A 142 40.06 26.80 4.27
N ASP A 143 39.57 25.77 4.95
CA ASP A 143 38.29 25.82 5.68
C ASP A 143 38.52 26.09 7.18
N LYS A 144 37.48 25.95 8.03
CA LYS A 144 37.61 26.19 9.48
C LYS A 144 38.55 25.20 10.20
N SER A 145 38.72 24.01 9.65
CA SER A 145 39.34 22.85 10.30
C SER A 145 40.71 22.47 9.70
N ARG A 146 40.90 22.60 8.39
CA ARG A 146 42.09 22.11 7.66
C ARG A 146 42.26 22.79 6.29
N MET A 147 43.35 22.42 5.61
CA MET A 147 43.62 22.82 4.22
C MET A 147 43.26 21.67 3.28
N GLU A 148 42.27 21.90 2.43
CA GLU A 148 41.85 21.00 1.37
C GLU A 148 42.71 21.21 0.12
N LYS A 149 43.13 20.12 -0.52
CA LYS A 149 44.11 20.14 -1.62
C LYS A 149 43.44 20.26 -2.98
N LYS A 150 44.09 21.00 -3.88
CA LYS A 150 43.73 21.06 -5.30
C LYS A 150 43.48 19.64 -5.86
N GLY A 151 42.40 19.48 -6.61
CA GLY A 151 41.96 18.21 -7.19
C GLY A 151 40.87 17.51 -6.39
N ASN A 152 40.61 17.92 -5.15
CA ASN A 152 39.51 17.37 -4.36
C ASN A 152 38.14 17.65 -5.02
N VAL A 153 37.26 16.67 -4.89
CA VAL A 153 35.84 16.73 -5.27
C VAL A 153 35.05 16.53 -4.00
N PHE A 154 34.35 17.55 -3.55
CA PHE A 154 33.51 17.47 -2.36
C PHE A 154 32.15 16.89 -2.73
N ILE A 155 31.62 16.01 -1.87
CA ILE A 155 30.33 15.33 -2.05
C ILE A 155 29.54 15.30 -0.74
N ARG A 156 28.26 14.95 -0.83
CA ARG A 156 27.38 14.69 0.32
C ARG A 156 27.21 13.18 0.48
N GLU A 157 27.40 12.67 1.69
CA GLU A 157 27.20 11.26 2.04
C GLU A 157 26.45 11.13 3.38
N LEU A 158 25.93 9.94 3.68
CA LEU A 158 25.27 9.66 4.95
C LEU A 158 26.27 9.10 5.97
N LYS A 159 26.22 9.61 7.19
CA LYS A 159 26.86 9.00 8.37
C LYS A 159 26.15 7.71 8.77
N ALA A 160 26.76 6.96 9.69
CA ALA A 160 26.16 5.74 10.26
C ALA A 160 24.82 5.97 11.00
N ASN A 161 24.51 7.20 11.41
CA ASN A 161 23.24 7.60 12.00
C ASN A 161 22.23 8.15 10.98
N ASN A 162 22.49 8.00 9.67
CA ASN A 162 21.69 8.54 8.57
C ASN A 162 21.62 10.09 8.50
N GLU A 163 22.50 10.81 9.20
CA GLU A 163 22.64 12.25 9.01
C GLU A 163 23.57 12.55 7.82
N PRO A 164 23.23 13.53 6.96
CA PRO A 164 24.12 13.99 5.91
C PRO A 164 25.43 14.59 6.45
N GLN A 165 26.50 14.46 5.67
CA GLN A 165 27.76 15.17 5.89
C GLN A 165 28.49 15.49 4.58
N VAL A 166 29.41 16.44 4.65
CA VAL A 166 30.35 16.74 3.56
C VAL A 166 31.59 15.85 3.66
N ALA A 167 31.92 15.20 2.55
CA ALA A 167 33.10 14.33 2.42
C ALA A 167 33.89 14.63 1.14
N ASN A 168 35.11 14.11 1.06
CA ASN A 168 35.89 14.10 -0.17
C ASN A 168 35.61 12.79 -0.91
N ALA A 169 35.26 12.88 -2.19
CA ALA A 169 34.95 11.72 -3.01
C ALA A 169 36.14 10.79 -3.17
N SER A 170 35.91 9.50 -2.97
CA SER A 170 36.86 8.44 -3.31
C SER A 170 37.01 8.28 -4.83
N PRO A 171 38.11 7.67 -5.33
CA PRO A 171 38.25 7.39 -6.75
C PRO A 171 37.10 6.59 -7.36
N VAL A 172 36.50 5.67 -6.58
CA VAL A 172 35.35 4.85 -7.03
C VAL A 172 34.11 5.72 -7.23
N GLU A 173 33.85 6.63 -6.28
CA GLU A 173 32.72 7.56 -6.38
C GLU A 173 32.90 8.54 -7.55
N ILE A 174 34.11 9.05 -7.78
CA ILE A 174 34.38 9.94 -8.92
C ILE A 174 34.04 9.24 -10.25
N ILE A 175 34.41 7.97 -10.41
CA ILE A 175 34.07 7.18 -11.61
C ILE A 175 32.55 7.06 -11.76
N GLU A 176 31.84 6.70 -10.69
CA GLU A 176 30.39 6.55 -10.72
C GLU A 176 29.67 7.88 -11.00
N LEU A 177 30.10 8.98 -10.37
CA LEU A 177 29.55 10.31 -10.62
C LEU A 177 29.77 10.75 -12.08
N THR A 178 30.95 10.48 -12.63
CA THR A 178 31.29 10.80 -14.03
C THR A 178 30.39 10.02 -14.99
N ARG A 179 30.23 8.71 -14.77
CA ARG A 179 29.33 7.84 -15.55
C ARG A 179 27.88 8.38 -15.53
N ARG A 180 27.37 8.72 -14.35
CA ARG A 180 26.02 9.30 -14.21
C ARG A 180 25.88 10.65 -14.92
N HIS A 181 26.91 11.50 -14.93
CA HIS A 181 26.87 12.74 -15.69
C HIS A 181 26.77 12.49 -17.20
N GLU A 182 27.50 11.51 -17.74
CA GLU A 182 27.46 11.16 -19.15
C GLU A 182 26.06 10.69 -19.58
N GLU A 183 25.39 9.89 -18.75
CA GLU A 183 24.00 9.44 -18.97
C GLU A 183 23.00 10.61 -18.98
N ASN A 184 23.20 11.62 -18.13
CA ASN A 184 22.28 12.76 -17.99
C ASN A 184 22.58 13.93 -18.94
N THR A 185 23.76 13.97 -19.58
CA THR A 185 24.18 15.10 -20.41
C THR A 185 23.25 15.35 -21.62
N PRO A 186 22.78 14.33 -22.38
CA PRO A 186 21.92 14.54 -23.54
C PRO A 186 20.59 15.23 -23.20
N SER A 187 19.94 14.83 -22.11
CA SER A 187 18.67 15.43 -21.67
C SER A 187 18.85 16.89 -21.26
N LEU A 188 19.91 17.21 -20.51
CA LEU A 188 20.25 18.59 -20.11
C LEU A 188 20.57 19.48 -21.33
N LEU A 189 21.24 18.96 -22.36
CA LEU A 189 21.53 19.71 -23.58
C LEU A 189 20.28 19.98 -24.43
N SER A 190 19.29 19.08 -24.40
CA SER A 190 18.01 19.26 -25.10
C SER A 190 17.18 20.39 -24.47
N GLU A 191 17.18 20.54 -23.14
CA GLU A 191 16.48 21.61 -22.42
C GLU A 191 17.05 23.01 -22.73
N ILE A 192 18.35 23.10 -23.01
CA ILE A 192 19.07 24.37 -23.26
C ILE A 192 18.87 24.88 -24.70
N ASN A 193 18.58 23.99 -25.66
CA ASN A 193 18.60 24.30 -27.09
C ASN A 193 17.23 24.59 -27.73
N ILE A 194 16.15 24.74 -26.96
CA ILE A 194 14.83 25.07 -27.52
C ILE A 194 14.90 26.41 -28.25
N GLY A 195 14.64 26.37 -29.56
CA GLY A 195 14.77 27.49 -30.48
C GLY A 195 13.66 28.52 -30.32
N LYS A 196 13.66 29.29 -29.22
CA LYS A 196 12.64 30.32 -28.94
C LYS A 196 12.37 31.22 -30.15
N SER A 197 11.08 31.48 -30.40
CA SER A 197 10.59 32.38 -31.45
C SER A 197 9.30 33.08 -31.03
N ILE A 198 9.04 34.26 -31.61
CA ILE A 198 7.77 35.00 -31.43
C ILE A 198 6.82 34.84 -32.62
N GLY A 199 7.18 34.05 -33.63
CA GLY A 199 6.40 33.93 -34.87
C GLY A 199 4.95 33.49 -34.65
N LYS A 200 4.71 32.57 -33.71
CA LYS A 200 3.34 32.14 -33.35
C LYS A 200 2.50 33.28 -32.77
N THR A 201 3.09 34.07 -31.87
CA THR A 201 2.46 35.26 -31.26
C THR A 201 2.12 36.29 -32.33
N VAL A 202 3.04 36.59 -33.25
CA VAL A 202 2.82 37.55 -34.34
C VAL A 202 1.74 37.06 -35.30
N LYS A 203 1.78 35.78 -35.69
CA LYS A 203 0.75 35.15 -36.54
C LYS A 203 -0.65 35.25 -35.92
N LEU A 204 -0.77 34.97 -34.62
CA LEU A 204 -2.04 35.08 -33.91
C LEU A 204 -2.51 36.53 -33.76
N PHE A 205 -1.58 37.47 -33.54
CA PHE A 205 -1.88 38.89 -33.54
C PHE A 205 -2.44 39.35 -34.90
N LEU A 206 -1.84 38.93 -36.01
CA LEU A 206 -2.32 39.22 -37.37
C LEU A 206 -3.71 38.63 -37.63
N LYS A 207 -3.97 37.38 -37.20
CA LYS A 207 -5.30 36.75 -37.30
C LYS A 207 -6.38 37.57 -36.57
N LYS A 208 -6.05 38.13 -35.40
CA LYS A 208 -6.98 38.96 -34.61
C LYS A 208 -7.08 40.40 -35.13
N ASN A 209 -6.03 40.91 -35.79
CA ASN A 209 -5.93 42.29 -36.28
C ASN A 209 -5.67 42.32 -37.80
N GLY A 210 -6.70 42.04 -38.59
CA GLY A 210 -6.62 41.93 -40.05
C GLY A 210 -6.21 43.20 -40.82
N ILE A 211 -6.02 44.34 -40.13
CA ILE A 211 -5.53 45.59 -40.73
C ILE A 211 -4.03 45.58 -41.01
N PHE A 212 -3.27 44.69 -40.36
CA PHE A 212 -1.83 44.58 -40.52
C PHE A 212 -1.45 43.43 -41.46
N LYS A 213 -0.34 43.59 -42.18
CA LYS A 213 0.31 42.53 -42.97
C LYS A 213 1.79 42.47 -42.65
N GLU A 214 2.34 41.26 -42.59
CA GLU A 214 3.78 41.06 -42.45
C GLU A 214 4.51 41.56 -43.70
N SER A 215 5.59 42.32 -43.50
CA SER A 215 6.38 42.95 -44.56
C SER A 215 7.88 42.64 -44.49
N GLY A 216 8.34 42.08 -43.36
CA GLY A 216 9.74 41.72 -43.14
C GLY A 216 9.93 40.87 -41.88
N HIS A 217 10.94 40.00 -41.92
CA HIS A 217 11.37 39.17 -40.79
C HIS A 217 12.89 39.06 -40.77
N ALA A 218 13.49 39.20 -39.59
CA ALA A 218 14.93 39.04 -39.39
C ALA A 218 15.23 38.38 -38.05
N LYS A 219 16.07 37.33 -38.05
CA LYS A 219 16.51 36.63 -36.84
C LYS A 219 18.02 36.46 -36.86
N LYS A 220 18.72 36.88 -35.79
CA LYS A 220 20.19 36.80 -35.73
C LYS A 220 20.70 36.56 -34.31
N LYS A 221 21.72 35.71 -34.19
CA LYS A 221 22.43 35.41 -32.93
C LYS A 221 23.94 35.57 -33.10
N ILE A 222 24.49 36.73 -32.74
CA ILE A 222 25.93 37.01 -32.71
C ILE A 222 26.41 36.98 -31.25
N TRP A 223 26.81 35.79 -30.80
CA TRP A 223 27.12 35.52 -29.38
C TRP A 223 28.27 36.36 -28.82
N LYS A 224 29.35 36.55 -29.58
CA LYS A 224 30.54 37.30 -29.14
C LYS A 224 30.21 38.74 -28.73
N GLU A 225 29.30 39.37 -29.46
CA GLU A 225 28.88 40.76 -29.22
C GLU A 225 27.59 40.87 -28.42
N LYS A 226 26.97 39.71 -28.11
CA LYS A 226 25.65 39.59 -27.49
C LYS A 226 24.55 40.29 -28.31
N ILE A 227 24.63 40.28 -29.64
CA ILE A 227 23.57 40.79 -30.52
C ILE A 227 22.64 39.62 -30.84
N LEU A 228 21.55 39.50 -30.09
CA LEU A 228 20.63 38.37 -30.14
C LEU A 228 19.21 38.90 -30.27
N PHE A 229 18.56 38.72 -31.43
CA PHE A 229 17.20 39.23 -31.67
C PHE A 229 16.40 38.43 -32.70
N GLU A 230 15.08 38.64 -32.67
CA GLU A 230 14.13 38.27 -33.73
C GLU A 230 13.17 39.46 -33.95
N VAL A 231 12.97 39.88 -35.20
CA VAL A 231 12.16 41.05 -35.56
C VAL A 231 11.13 40.66 -36.62
N TYR A 232 9.90 41.15 -36.46
CA TYR A 232 8.85 41.15 -37.48
C TYR A 232 8.36 42.56 -37.73
N ASN A 233 8.32 42.96 -39.00
CA ASN A 233 7.84 44.28 -39.45
C ASN A 233 6.45 44.14 -40.04
N LEU A 234 5.47 44.84 -39.47
CA LEU A 234 4.08 44.82 -39.89
C LEU A 234 3.69 46.18 -40.50
N LYS A 235 3.04 46.15 -41.66
CA LYS A 235 2.52 47.34 -42.34
C LYS A 235 1.01 47.43 -42.24
N SER A 236 0.50 48.66 -42.15
CA SER A 236 -0.93 48.96 -42.22
C SER A 236 -1.16 50.12 -43.19
N GLU A 237 -2.22 50.03 -43.98
CA GLU A 237 -2.65 51.12 -44.87
C GLU A 237 -3.44 52.20 -44.10
N PHE A 238 -3.83 51.91 -42.86
CA PHE A 238 -4.75 52.73 -42.06
C PHE A 238 -4.12 53.30 -40.79
N THR A 239 -2.98 52.77 -40.35
CA THR A 239 -2.29 53.14 -39.10
C THR A 239 -0.78 53.05 -39.27
N ASP A 240 -0.01 53.58 -38.32
CA ASP A 240 1.45 53.45 -38.32
C ASP A 240 1.91 51.98 -38.37
N ASP A 241 3.01 51.75 -39.08
CA ASP A 241 3.73 50.46 -39.12
C ASP A 241 4.20 50.04 -37.73
N ILE A 242 4.29 48.73 -37.49
CA ILE A 242 4.69 48.14 -36.21
C ILE A 242 5.91 47.24 -36.39
N ASP A 243 6.92 47.44 -35.56
CA ASP A 243 8.07 46.54 -35.41
C ASP A 243 7.93 45.77 -34.08
N PHE A 244 7.73 44.45 -34.18
CA PHE A 244 7.86 43.54 -33.05
C PHE A 244 9.31 43.10 -32.92
N ILE A 245 9.95 43.42 -31.80
CA ILE A 245 11.38 43.15 -31.57
C ILE A 245 11.51 42.26 -30.33
N TYR A 246 11.84 41.00 -30.53
CA TYR A 246 12.17 40.07 -29.45
C TYR A 246 13.65 40.12 -29.10
N LEU A 247 13.94 40.36 -27.82
CA LEU A 247 15.30 40.39 -27.27
C LEU A 247 15.55 39.14 -26.40
N PHE A 248 16.42 38.26 -26.88
CA PHE A 248 16.83 37.06 -26.12
C PHE A 248 17.48 37.43 -24.77
N ARG A 249 17.44 36.50 -23.80
CA ARG A 249 17.92 36.70 -22.41
C ARG A 249 19.23 37.49 -22.29
N ASP A 250 20.25 37.13 -23.06
CA ASP A 250 21.61 37.69 -22.95
C ASP A 250 21.92 38.84 -23.91
N SER A 251 20.93 39.39 -24.61
CA SER A 251 21.16 40.45 -25.59
C SER A 251 21.72 41.73 -24.96
N ASN A 252 22.78 42.31 -25.52
CA ASN A 252 23.21 43.67 -25.21
C ASN A 252 22.28 44.65 -25.91
N GLN A 253 21.46 45.35 -25.13
CA GLN A 253 20.39 46.22 -25.61
C GLN A 253 20.88 47.34 -26.55
N VAL A 254 21.97 48.03 -26.17
CA VAL A 254 22.50 49.18 -26.94
C VAL A 254 23.08 48.70 -28.25
N ARG A 255 23.98 47.70 -28.21
CA ARG A 255 24.59 47.13 -29.42
C ARG A 255 23.56 46.52 -30.36
N THR A 256 22.55 45.85 -29.80
CA THR A 256 21.47 45.25 -30.60
C THR A 256 20.64 46.31 -31.30
N ARG A 257 20.28 47.40 -30.61
CA ARG A 257 19.56 48.53 -31.23
C ARG A 257 20.36 49.15 -32.36
N ASP A 258 21.62 49.48 -32.11
CA ASP A 258 22.49 50.15 -33.08
C ASP A 258 22.65 49.27 -34.33
N TYR A 259 22.86 47.97 -34.13
CA TYR A 259 22.88 46.98 -35.20
C TYR A 259 21.57 46.97 -36.03
N LEU A 260 20.41 46.98 -35.37
CA LEU A 260 19.11 46.96 -36.04
C LEU A 260 18.87 48.21 -36.91
N LEU A 261 19.31 49.38 -36.45
CA LEU A 261 19.18 50.65 -37.19
C LEU A 261 20.19 50.75 -38.33
N GLU A 262 21.47 50.44 -38.08
CA GLU A 262 22.54 50.51 -39.09
C GLU A 262 22.29 49.57 -40.27
N ASN A 263 21.64 48.44 -40.03
CA ASN A 263 21.30 47.45 -41.06
C ASN A 263 19.90 47.64 -41.65
N ASN A 264 19.19 48.74 -41.33
CA ASN A 264 17.82 49.03 -41.79
C ASN A 264 16.80 47.90 -41.52
N ILE A 265 16.95 47.19 -40.39
CA ILE A 265 16.04 46.10 -39.99
C ILE A 265 14.78 46.65 -39.32
N ILE A 266 14.91 47.79 -38.62
CA ILE A 266 13.79 48.52 -38.02
C ILE A 266 13.75 49.96 -38.53
N SER A 267 12.57 50.56 -38.60
CA SER A 267 12.40 51.95 -39.02
C SER A 267 12.44 52.90 -37.82
N SER A 268 12.91 54.13 -38.03
CA SER A 268 12.81 55.18 -37.00
C SER A 268 11.34 55.60 -36.75
N ASN A 269 10.49 55.55 -37.78
CA ASN A 269 9.12 56.07 -37.75
C ASN A 269 8.05 55.04 -37.38
N SER A 270 8.40 53.76 -37.28
CA SER A 270 7.49 52.68 -36.87
C SER A 270 7.25 52.70 -35.36
N LYS A 271 6.06 52.21 -34.95
CA LYS A 271 5.78 51.85 -33.57
C LYS A 271 6.59 50.62 -33.19
N LYS A 272 7.26 50.65 -32.04
CA LYS A 272 8.14 49.56 -31.60
C LYS A 272 7.55 48.88 -30.38
N TYR A 273 7.25 47.58 -30.50
CA TYR A 273 6.89 46.71 -29.38
C TYR A 273 8.05 45.77 -29.08
N ILE A 274 8.67 45.94 -27.92
CA ILE A 274 9.75 45.06 -27.49
C ILE A 274 9.17 43.91 -26.67
N LEU A 275 9.49 42.69 -27.07
CA LEU A 275 9.15 41.47 -26.36
C LEU A 275 10.40 40.92 -25.65
N ILE A 276 10.25 40.52 -24.39
CA ILE A 276 11.31 39.93 -23.58
C ILE A 276 10.84 38.62 -22.95
N ASP A 277 11.78 37.74 -22.59
CA ASP A 277 11.46 36.56 -21.79
C ASP A 277 10.80 36.97 -20.46
N ASP A 278 9.77 36.22 -20.05
CA ASP A 278 9.09 36.43 -18.78
C ASP A 278 10.00 36.16 -17.57
N GLY A 279 9.68 36.78 -16.42
CA GLY A 279 10.36 36.52 -15.14
C GLY A 279 11.77 37.13 -15.02
N LEU A 280 12.22 37.88 -16.02
CA LEU A 280 13.47 38.65 -15.93
C LEU A 280 13.21 40.03 -15.31
N SER A 281 13.99 40.39 -14.29
CA SER A 281 14.17 41.77 -13.81
C SER A 281 14.96 42.61 -14.83
N LYS A 282 14.57 42.56 -16.11
CA LYS A 282 15.13 43.47 -17.11
C LYS A 282 14.64 44.87 -16.81
N ASP A 283 15.53 45.86 -16.98
CA ASP A 283 15.23 47.29 -16.87
C ASP A 283 14.21 47.70 -17.95
N VAL A 284 12.92 47.43 -17.72
CA VAL A 284 11.82 47.70 -18.66
C VAL A 284 11.81 49.17 -19.06
N THR A 285 12.01 50.05 -18.09
CA THR A 285 12.11 51.50 -18.27
C THR A 285 13.28 51.90 -19.15
N GLY A 286 14.45 51.31 -18.94
CA GLY A 286 15.64 51.58 -19.73
C GLY A 286 15.60 50.95 -21.11
N ILE A 287 14.98 49.78 -21.28
CA ILE A 287 14.72 49.21 -22.61
C ILE A 287 13.79 50.16 -23.38
N LYS A 288 12.71 50.59 -22.74
CA LYS A 288 11.73 51.49 -23.34
C LYS A 288 12.38 52.79 -23.80
N SER A 289 13.24 53.38 -22.98
CA SER A 289 13.96 54.62 -23.34
C SER A 289 15.02 54.37 -24.43
N LYS A 290 15.87 53.35 -24.29
CA LYS A 290 16.96 53.04 -25.25
C LYS A 290 16.43 52.78 -26.66
N PHE A 291 15.32 52.04 -26.78
CA PHE A 291 14.69 51.71 -28.06
C PHE A 291 13.64 52.74 -28.51
N SER A 292 13.32 53.74 -27.67
CA SER A 292 12.17 54.64 -27.90
C SER A 292 10.89 53.84 -28.20
N ALA A 293 10.66 52.79 -27.41
CA ALA A 293 9.61 51.82 -27.67
C ALA A 293 8.24 52.29 -27.18
N ASN A 294 7.20 51.97 -27.94
CA ASN A 294 5.81 52.23 -27.58
C ASN A 294 5.37 51.34 -26.41
N GLY A 295 5.85 50.09 -26.39
CA GLY A 295 5.60 49.16 -25.29
C GLY A 295 6.75 48.17 -25.13
N VAL A 296 6.99 47.76 -23.90
CA VAL A 296 7.92 46.69 -23.55
C VAL A 296 7.11 45.71 -22.72
N TYR A 297 6.97 44.49 -23.21
CA TYR A 297 6.15 43.45 -22.59
C TYR A 297 6.96 42.18 -22.47
N SER A 298 6.65 41.39 -21.45
CA SER A 298 7.03 39.99 -21.48
C SER A 298 6.18 39.24 -22.53
N LEU A 299 6.68 38.10 -23.01
CA LEU A 299 5.96 37.29 -24.00
C LEU A 299 4.55 36.92 -23.52
N GLY A 300 4.44 36.41 -22.29
CA GLY A 300 3.17 36.04 -21.69
C GLY A 300 2.26 37.24 -21.46
N GLN A 301 2.79 38.36 -20.99
CA GLN A 301 2.00 39.57 -20.74
C GLN A 301 1.40 40.14 -22.04
N PHE A 302 2.18 40.18 -23.12
CA PHE A 302 1.68 40.65 -24.41
C PHE A 302 0.56 39.73 -24.92
N ALA A 303 0.81 38.43 -24.93
CA ALA A 303 -0.15 37.47 -25.45
C ALA A 303 -1.44 37.44 -24.61
N LEU A 304 -1.34 37.49 -23.28
CA LEU A 304 -2.48 37.63 -22.38
C LEU A 304 -3.31 38.86 -22.76
N ASN A 305 -2.72 40.04 -22.73
CA ASN A 305 -3.44 41.30 -22.90
C ASN A 305 -4.06 41.48 -24.29
N TYR A 306 -3.39 41.01 -25.35
CA TYR A 306 -3.81 41.30 -26.72
C TYR A 306 -4.47 40.11 -27.43
N LEU A 307 -4.27 38.86 -26.97
CA LEU A 307 -4.72 37.67 -27.71
C LEU A 307 -5.83 36.88 -27.01
N TYR A 308 -5.74 36.62 -25.70
CA TYR A 308 -6.64 35.63 -25.05
C TYR A 308 -7.12 35.95 -23.63
N LYS A 309 -6.96 37.18 -23.11
CA LYS A 309 -7.43 37.55 -21.76
C LYS A 309 -8.90 37.21 -21.53
N ASP A 310 -9.73 37.53 -22.50
CA ASP A 310 -11.19 37.26 -22.50
C ASP A 310 -11.54 35.78 -22.36
N LEU A 311 -10.67 34.87 -22.83
CA LEU A 311 -10.88 33.43 -22.77
C LEU A 311 -10.56 32.82 -21.38
N LEU A 312 -9.93 33.60 -20.48
CA LEU A 312 -9.50 33.17 -19.15
C LEU A 312 -10.43 33.63 -18.01
N ASP A 313 -11.52 34.32 -18.36
CA ASP A 313 -12.51 34.86 -17.41
C ASP A 313 -13.74 33.95 -17.25
N GLU A 314 -13.72 32.74 -17.82
CA GLU A 314 -14.79 31.74 -17.71
C GLU A 314 -14.80 31.03 -16.34
N ASP A 315 -15.99 30.66 -15.83
CA ASP A 315 -16.18 30.03 -14.50
C ASP A 315 -15.70 28.57 -14.39
N ILE A 316 -15.12 28.04 -15.47
CA ILE A 316 -14.60 26.66 -15.53
C ILE A 316 -13.24 26.48 -14.85
N PHE A 317 -12.52 27.56 -14.56
CA PHE A 317 -11.20 27.49 -13.95
C PHE A 317 -11.30 27.24 -12.44
N HIS A 318 -10.27 26.59 -11.90
CA HIS A 318 -10.19 26.22 -10.50
C HIS A 318 -10.32 27.41 -9.55
N ASP A 319 -11.05 27.22 -8.45
CA ASP A 319 -11.43 28.26 -7.49
C ASP A 319 -10.75 28.12 -6.11
N GLY A 320 -9.79 27.20 -5.97
CA GLY A 320 -9.03 26.99 -4.73
C GLY A 320 -9.79 26.27 -3.63
N LYS A 321 -10.90 25.58 -3.94
CA LYS A 321 -11.74 24.93 -2.92
C LYS A 321 -11.55 23.41 -2.83
N PHE A 322 -10.56 22.80 -3.46
CA PHE A 322 -10.40 21.33 -3.39
C PHE A 322 -10.15 20.86 -1.95
N ARG A 323 -9.41 21.61 -1.14
CA ARG A 323 -9.15 21.36 0.29
C ARG A 323 -10.40 21.41 1.18
N LYS A 324 -11.55 21.87 0.66
CA LYS A 324 -12.84 21.74 1.37
C LYS A 324 -13.39 20.32 1.29
N GLN A 325 -12.98 19.54 0.29
CA GLN A 325 -13.36 18.13 0.15
C GLN A 325 -12.65 17.32 1.25
N LYS A 326 -13.38 16.44 1.95
CA LYS A 326 -12.86 15.63 3.07
C LYS A 326 -11.55 14.91 2.71
N GLN A 327 -11.53 14.26 1.55
CA GLN A 327 -10.37 13.51 1.05
C GLN A 327 -9.10 14.36 0.90
N VAL A 328 -9.23 15.60 0.44
CA VAL A 328 -8.09 16.53 0.26
C VAL A 328 -7.77 17.24 1.58
N LYS A 329 -8.76 17.54 2.41
CA LYS A 329 -8.57 18.11 3.75
C LYS A 329 -7.70 17.21 4.64
N ASN A 330 -7.94 15.90 4.57
CA ASN A 330 -7.20 14.89 5.33
C ASN A 330 -5.99 14.36 4.58
N PHE A 331 -5.48 15.10 3.59
CA PHE A 331 -4.34 14.68 2.80
C PHE A 331 -3.15 14.29 3.68
N ILE A 332 -2.65 13.09 3.43
CA ILE A 332 -1.38 12.57 3.92
C ILE A 332 -0.51 12.34 2.69
N GLU A 333 0.70 12.88 2.72
CA GLU A 333 1.60 12.75 1.58
C GLU A 333 2.09 11.29 1.44
N PRO A 334 1.84 10.63 0.29
CA PRO A 334 2.34 9.29 0.02
C PRO A 334 3.85 9.28 -0.22
N PHE A 335 4.49 8.15 0.12
CA PHE A 335 5.85 7.88 -0.34
C PHE A 335 5.88 7.63 -1.85
N THR A 336 7.06 7.80 -2.46
CA THR A 336 7.26 7.57 -3.90
C THR A 336 8.28 6.45 -4.13
N LYS A 337 8.18 5.75 -5.27
CA LYS A 337 9.09 4.65 -5.62
C LYS A 337 10.43 5.13 -6.21
N ASN A 338 10.43 6.29 -6.85
CA ASN A 338 11.57 6.81 -7.61
C ASN A 338 12.54 7.66 -6.77
N SER A 339 12.21 7.93 -5.50
CA SER A 339 13.10 8.64 -4.60
C SER A 339 12.87 8.19 -3.16
N ASP A 340 13.90 7.59 -2.57
CA ASP A 340 13.90 7.20 -1.16
C ASP A 340 13.85 8.43 -0.22
N ASP A 341 14.18 9.62 -0.73
CA ASP A 341 14.40 10.84 0.07
C ASP A 341 13.60 12.09 -0.36
N LYS A 342 13.02 12.14 -1.57
CA LYS A 342 12.16 13.25 -2.01
C LYS A 342 10.68 12.88 -1.99
N ASN A 343 9.90 13.70 -1.32
CA ASN A 343 8.45 13.54 -1.30
C ASN A 343 7.78 14.03 -2.59
N ALA A 344 6.56 13.56 -2.86
CA ALA A 344 5.83 13.81 -4.10
C ALA A 344 5.55 15.30 -4.35
N LEU A 345 5.19 16.10 -3.34
CA LEU A 345 4.94 17.53 -3.48
C LEU A 345 6.21 18.32 -3.82
N VAL A 346 7.37 17.90 -3.29
CA VAL A 346 8.66 18.51 -3.65
C VAL A 346 8.95 18.29 -5.13
N MET A 347 8.79 17.05 -5.59
CA MET A 347 8.98 16.69 -7.01
C MET A 347 8.02 17.46 -7.95
N LEU A 348 6.75 17.62 -7.56
CA LEU A 348 5.77 18.41 -8.31
C LEU A 348 6.17 19.90 -8.36
N ASN A 349 6.60 20.46 -7.24
CA ASN A 349 7.01 21.86 -7.16
C ASN A 349 8.34 22.14 -7.91
N GLU A 350 9.26 21.17 -7.92
CA GLU A 350 10.47 21.17 -8.74
C GLU A 350 10.11 21.23 -10.22
N TRP A 351 9.32 20.25 -10.69
CA TRP A 351 8.85 20.20 -12.07
C TRP A 351 8.12 21.50 -12.47
N PHE A 352 7.23 22.00 -11.61
CA PHE A 352 6.49 23.23 -11.87
C PHE A 352 7.41 24.45 -12.03
N SER A 353 8.54 24.48 -11.32
CA SER A 353 9.51 25.57 -11.38
C SER A 353 10.49 25.45 -12.56
N ARG A 354 10.66 24.26 -13.16
CA ARG A 354 11.53 24.05 -14.33
C ARG A 354 10.91 24.62 -15.61
N SER A 355 11.70 25.29 -16.43
CA SER A 355 11.32 25.61 -17.82
C SER A 355 11.51 24.39 -18.71
N SER A 356 10.86 24.34 -19.87
CA SER A 356 11.05 23.29 -20.88
C SER A 356 10.66 21.87 -20.43
N SER A 357 9.98 21.75 -19.29
CA SER A 357 9.45 20.49 -18.76
C SER A 357 7.92 20.54 -18.82
N PRO A 358 7.32 20.15 -19.95
CA PRO A 358 5.90 20.40 -20.24
C PRO A 358 4.96 19.44 -19.51
N LEU A 359 5.43 18.23 -19.21
CA LEU A 359 4.58 17.09 -18.87
C LEU A 359 5.04 16.42 -17.58
N MET A 360 4.13 16.31 -16.62
CA MET A 360 4.25 15.50 -15.42
C MET A 360 3.21 14.40 -15.44
N VAL A 361 3.64 13.17 -15.17
CA VAL A 361 2.77 12.00 -15.06
C VAL A 361 2.82 11.50 -13.62
N VAL A 362 1.68 11.54 -12.95
CA VAL A 362 1.49 10.92 -11.64
C VAL A 362 0.88 9.55 -11.87
N LYS A 363 1.65 8.49 -11.63
CA LYS A 363 1.24 7.10 -11.78
C LYS A 363 1.21 6.35 -10.45
N GLY A 364 0.70 5.12 -10.49
CA GLY A 364 0.40 4.28 -9.34
C GLY A 364 -0.92 3.53 -9.54
N TYR A 365 -1.13 2.45 -8.81
CA TYR A 365 -2.33 1.62 -8.93
C TYR A 365 -3.64 2.35 -8.52
N GLY A 366 -4.78 1.70 -8.77
CA GLY A 366 -6.10 2.25 -8.46
C GLY A 366 -6.29 2.53 -6.95
N GLY A 367 -6.61 3.78 -6.60
CA GLY A 367 -6.94 4.16 -5.21
C GLY A 367 -5.74 4.56 -4.33
N VAL A 368 -4.54 4.66 -4.90
CA VAL A 368 -3.30 5.08 -4.18
C VAL A 368 -3.25 6.57 -3.82
N GLY A 369 -4.16 7.41 -4.33
CA GLY A 369 -4.25 8.84 -3.98
C GLY A 369 -3.69 9.83 -5.01
N LYS A 370 -3.49 9.43 -6.27
CA LYS A 370 -3.02 10.30 -7.36
C LYS A 370 -3.82 11.60 -7.51
N THR A 371 -5.14 11.46 -7.68
CA THR A 371 -6.08 12.59 -7.79
C THR A 371 -6.01 13.50 -6.57
N THR A 372 -5.91 12.91 -5.36
CA THR A 372 -5.84 13.67 -4.11
C THR A 372 -4.55 14.48 -4.01
N LEU A 373 -3.41 13.90 -4.37
CA LEU A 373 -2.12 14.59 -4.44
C LEU A 373 -2.17 15.78 -5.41
N VAL A 374 -2.67 15.56 -6.62
CA VAL A 374 -2.75 16.61 -7.64
C VAL A 374 -3.70 17.73 -7.20
N LYS A 375 -4.89 17.40 -6.71
CA LYS A 375 -5.83 18.41 -6.18
C LYS A 375 -5.22 19.23 -5.04
N TYR A 376 -4.50 18.57 -4.13
CA TYR A 376 -3.82 19.25 -3.02
C TYR A 376 -2.76 20.24 -3.54
N PHE A 377 -1.95 19.82 -4.51
CA PHE A 377 -0.94 20.64 -5.18
C PHE A 377 -1.57 21.84 -5.93
N LEU A 378 -2.67 21.64 -6.64
CA LEU A 378 -3.35 22.72 -7.37
C LEU A 378 -3.88 23.83 -6.46
N ASP A 379 -4.38 23.50 -5.27
CA ASP A 379 -4.77 24.51 -4.26
C ASP A 379 -3.55 25.32 -3.76
N GLU A 380 -2.35 24.73 -3.70
CA GLU A 380 -1.11 25.46 -3.37
C GLU A 380 -0.72 26.43 -4.48
N ILE A 381 -0.75 25.96 -5.73
CA ILE A 381 -0.47 26.80 -6.88
C ILE A 381 -1.47 27.95 -6.97
N TYR A 382 -2.76 27.68 -6.79
CA TYR A 382 -3.80 28.70 -6.78
C TYR A 382 -3.56 29.75 -5.69
N SER A 383 -3.29 29.31 -4.46
CA SER A 383 -3.04 30.20 -3.32
C SER A 383 -1.79 31.08 -3.53
N SER A 384 -0.75 30.53 -4.16
CA SER A 384 0.49 31.28 -4.46
C SER A 384 0.36 32.22 -5.68
N ASN A 385 -0.59 31.96 -6.59
CA ASN A 385 -0.82 32.76 -7.79
C ASN A 385 -1.92 33.82 -7.66
N MET A 386 -2.80 33.74 -6.65
CA MET A 386 -3.97 34.62 -6.47
C MET A 386 -3.71 36.13 -6.55
N LYS A 387 -2.48 36.60 -6.33
CA LYS A 387 -2.10 38.03 -6.33
C LYS A 387 -1.39 38.49 -7.61
N LYS A 388 -1.18 37.61 -8.59
CA LYS A 388 -0.43 37.91 -9.82
C LYS A 388 -1.38 38.07 -11.00
N GLU A 389 -1.34 39.22 -11.67
CA GLU A 389 -2.16 39.48 -12.86
C GLU A 389 -1.79 38.55 -14.03
N ASP A 390 -0.55 38.07 -14.07
CA ASP A 390 0.01 37.13 -15.04
C ASP A 390 0.18 35.70 -14.49
N GLY A 391 -0.50 35.35 -13.39
CA GLY A 391 -0.47 34.02 -12.80
C GLY A 391 -1.16 32.96 -13.65
N TYR A 392 -0.84 31.68 -13.40
CA TYR A 392 -1.52 30.57 -14.06
C TYR A 392 -2.99 30.51 -13.65
N LYS A 393 -3.88 30.46 -14.64
CA LYS A 393 -5.20 29.84 -14.48
C LYS A 393 -5.03 28.32 -14.50
N ILE A 394 -5.90 27.62 -13.78
CA ILE A 394 -5.81 26.17 -13.63
C ILE A 394 -7.10 25.56 -14.19
N LEU A 395 -6.97 24.66 -15.15
CA LEU A 395 -8.07 23.86 -15.68
C LEU A 395 -7.90 22.40 -15.25
N PHE A 396 -8.86 21.89 -14.50
CA PHE A 396 -8.89 20.50 -14.05
C PHE A 396 -9.96 19.73 -14.84
N ILE A 397 -9.51 18.80 -15.68
CA ILE A 397 -10.34 17.93 -16.52
C ILE A 397 -10.42 16.56 -15.87
N ASP A 398 -11.63 16.17 -15.46
CA ASP A 398 -11.96 14.83 -14.98
C ASP A 398 -12.35 13.97 -16.19
N SER A 399 -11.50 13.01 -16.56
CA SER A 399 -11.66 12.22 -17.79
C SER A 399 -12.99 11.47 -17.83
N LYS A 400 -13.43 10.91 -16.70
CA LYS A 400 -14.74 10.28 -16.55
C LYS A 400 -15.89 11.18 -17.01
N LYS A 401 -15.83 12.49 -16.74
CA LYS A 401 -16.93 13.42 -17.07
C LYS A 401 -17.01 13.73 -18.55
N ILE A 402 -15.87 13.79 -19.23
CA ILE A 402 -15.80 14.18 -20.64
C ILE A 402 -15.82 12.98 -21.59
N ILE A 403 -15.88 11.75 -21.06
CA ILE A 403 -15.62 10.54 -21.81
C ILE A 403 -16.56 10.34 -23.00
N ASP A 404 -17.82 10.73 -22.84
CA ASP A 404 -18.81 10.62 -23.92
C ASP A 404 -18.58 11.69 -24.97
N GLU A 405 -18.29 12.94 -24.57
CA GLU A 405 -17.98 14.04 -25.49
C GLU A 405 -16.68 13.81 -26.28
N ILE A 406 -15.63 13.31 -25.62
CA ILE A 406 -14.36 13.03 -26.29
C ILE A 406 -14.47 11.84 -27.24
N SER A 407 -15.34 10.86 -26.97
CA SER A 407 -15.59 9.72 -27.87
C SER A 407 -16.13 10.13 -29.25
N LEU A 408 -16.79 11.30 -29.32
CA LEU A 408 -17.29 11.89 -30.57
C LEU A 408 -16.17 12.55 -31.38
N LYS A 409 -15.01 12.84 -30.77
CA LYS A 409 -13.90 13.59 -31.38
C LYS A 409 -12.94 12.67 -32.17
N GLY A 410 -13.44 11.82 -33.07
CA GLY A 410 -12.60 11.07 -34.02
C GLY A 410 -11.36 10.40 -33.39
N ASN A 411 -10.18 10.65 -33.97
CA ASN A 411 -8.90 10.25 -33.38
C ASN A 411 -8.44 11.28 -32.35
N ILE A 412 -8.04 10.79 -31.18
CA ILE A 412 -7.52 11.58 -30.07
C ILE A 412 -5.99 11.49 -30.12
N ASP A 413 -5.34 12.62 -30.37
CA ASP A 413 -3.88 12.70 -30.49
C ASP A 413 -3.31 14.03 -29.98
N ASN A 414 -4.14 14.88 -29.35
CA ASN A 414 -3.76 16.20 -28.92
C ASN A 414 -4.53 16.68 -27.68
N LEU A 415 -3.88 17.48 -26.84
CA LEU A 415 -4.51 18.05 -25.63
C LEU A 415 -5.73 18.93 -25.94
N PHE A 416 -5.77 19.54 -27.13
CA PHE A 416 -6.94 20.29 -27.58
C PHE A 416 -8.21 19.43 -27.68
N ASN A 417 -8.11 18.12 -27.98
CA ASN A 417 -9.27 17.24 -28.01
C ASN A 417 -9.95 17.14 -26.64
N PHE A 418 -9.15 17.07 -25.56
CA PHE A 418 -9.63 17.04 -24.18
C PHE A 418 -10.27 18.38 -23.79
N TYR A 419 -9.62 19.49 -24.13
CA TYR A 419 -10.18 20.83 -23.89
C TYR A 419 -11.50 21.05 -24.63
N ASP A 420 -11.58 20.71 -25.92
CA ASP A 420 -12.79 20.95 -26.73
C ASP A 420 -13.95 20.04 -26.29
N ALA A 421 -13.67 18.80 -25.86
CA ALA A 421 -14.67 17.95 -25.21
C ALA A 421 -15.18 18.55 -23.90
N TYR A 422 -14.27 19.01 -23.03
CA TYR A 422 -14.64 19.70 -21.79
C TYR A 422 -15.46 20.97 -22.05
N ALA A 423 -15.03 21.81 -23.00
CA ALA A 423 -15.73 23.04 -23.35
C ALA A 423 -17.12 22.78 -23.93
N SER A 424 -17.30 21.68 -24.68
CA SER A 424 -18.59 21.25 -25.20
C SER A 424 -19.52 20.81 -24.06
N LEU A 425 -19.02 20.00 -23.11
CA LEU A 425 -19.79 19.53 -21.96
C LEU A 425 -20.36 20.68 -21.11
N TYR A 426 -19.58 21.76 -20.94
CA TYR A 426 -19.95 22.92 -20.13
C TYR A 426 -20.55 24.08 -20.94
N ASN A 427 -20.79 23.92 -22.24
CA ASN A 427 -21.35 24.93 -23.14
C ASN A 427 -20.63 26.30 -23.06
N ILE A 428 -19.30 26.29 -23.08
CA ILE A 428 -18.49 27.52 -22.97
C ILE A 428 -18.67 28.40 -24.22
N GLU A 429 -19.03 29.66 -24.02
CA GLU A 429 -19.22 30.63 -25.11
C GLU A 429 -17.88 31.06 -25.73
N ASN A 430 -16.95 31.56 -24.93
CA ASN A 430 -15.65 32.04 -25.41
C ASN A 430 -14.58 30.96 -25.28
N LYS A 431 -14.55 30.04 -26.23
CA LYS A 431 -13.60 28.93 -26.21
C LYS A 431 -12.27 29.24 -26.91
N PHE A 432 -11.20 28.67 -26.38
CA PHE A 432 -9.92 28.61 -27.08
C PHE A 432 -10.07 27.85 -28.39
N ASN A 433 -9.41 28.34 -29.43
CA ASN A 433 -9.01 27.48 -30.55
C ASN A 433 -7.67 26.81 -30.25
N LYS A 434 -7.28 25.82 -31.07
CA LYS A 434 -6.05 25.06 -30.88
C LYS A 434 -4.80 25.94 -30.75
N ASP A 435 -4.61 26.89 -31.67
CA ASP A 435 -3.44 27.77 -31.67
C ASP A 435 -3.34 28.64 -30.40
N LEU A 436 -4.48 29.17 -29.92
CA LEU A 436 -4.55 30.01 -28.72
C LEU A 436 -4.36 29.19 -27.45
N LEU A 437 -4.91 27.97 -27.39
CA LEU A 437 -4.69 27.06 -26.26
C LEU A 437 -3.20 26.73 -26.13
N GLU A 438 -2.56 26.33 -27.24
CA GLU A 438 -1.14 26.02 -27.28
C GLU A 438 -0.28 27.21 -26.85
N LEU A 439 -0.60 28.44 -27.32
CA LEU A 439 0.13 29.63 -26.92
C LEU A 439 -0.10 29.99 -25.43
N SER A 440 -1.32 29.82 -24.91
CA SER A 440 -1.64 30.14 -23.50
C SER A 440 -0.89 29.24 -22.52
N LEU A 441 -0.71 27.95 -22.87
CA LEU A 441 0.10 26.98 -22.13
C LEU A 441 1.58 27.32 -22.24
N ASP A 442 2.10 27.55 -23.45
CA ASP A 442 3.52 27.86 -23.67
C ASP A 442 3.98 29.11 -22.93
N ASN A 443 3.11 30.12 -22.82
CA ASN A 443 3.29 31.36 -22.05
C ASN A 443 3.18 31.20 -20.54
N GLY A 444 2.68 30.07 -20.05
CA GLY A 444 2.42 29.85 -18.64
C GLY A 444 1.25 30.67 -18.09
N SER A 445 0.26 31.01 -18.94
CA SER A 445 -1.01 31.61 -18.51
C SER A 445 -2.03 30.56 -18.06
N LEU A 446 -1.85 29.32 -18.51
CA LEU A 446 -2.73 28.19 -18.22
C LEU A 446 -1.92 26.97 -17.76
N LEU A 447 -2.43 26.25 -16.78
CA LEU A 447 -2.01 24.90 -16.39
C LEU A 447 -3.19 23.98 -16.60
N ILE A 448 -2.98 22.85 -17.30
CA ILE A 448 -4.02 21.85 -17.52
C ILE A 448 -3.68 20.56 -16.75
N VAL A 449 -4.68 20.02 -16.07
CA VAL A 449 -4.63 18.68 -15.49
C VAL A 449 -5.67 17.80 -16.18
N VAL A 450 -5.25 16.63 -16.64
CA VAL A 450 -6.14 15.56 -17.08
C VAL A 450 -6.04 14.43 -16.06
N ASP A 451 -7.06 14.33 -15.22
CA ASP A 451 -7.16 13.29 -14.19
C ASP A 451 -7.84 12.06 -14.77
N GLY A 452 -7.25 10.88 -14.57
CA GLY A 452 -7.80 9.59 -15.00
C GLY A 452 -7.66 9.33 -16.49
N ILE A 453 -6.52 9.66 -17.12
CA ILE A 453 -6.35 9.44 -18.57
C ILE A 453 -6.45 7.94 -18.93
N ASP A 454 -6.22 7.04 -17.97
CA ASP A 454 -6.48 5.60 -18.09
C ASP A 454 -7.93 5.29 -18.48
N GLU A 455 -8.89 6.10 -18.03
CA GLU A 455 -10.32 5.93 -18.35
C GLU A 455 -10.58 6.20 -19.85
N VAL A 456 -9.82 7.13 -20.46
CA VAL A 456 -9.88 7.39 -21.91
C VAL A 456 -9.14 6.32 -22.70
N ILE A 457 -7.95 5.91 -22.24
CA ILE A 457 -7.16 4.84 -22.88
C ILE A 457 -7.99 3.55 -22.94
N ALA A 458 -8.61 3.17 -21.82
CA ALA A 458 -9.42 1.98 -21.71
C ALA A 458 -10.60 1.98 -22.69
N LYS A 459 -11.42 3.04 -22.69
CA LYS A 459 -12.68 3.07 -23.47
C LYS A 459 -12.49 3.39 -24.95
N LEU A 460 -11.47 4.16 -25.31
CA LEU A 460 -11.26 4.57 -26.71
C LEU A 460 -10.25 3.69 -27.46
N ASN A 461 -9.45 2.90 -26.74
CA ASN A 461 -8.47 1.96 -27.29
C ASN A 461 -7.74 2.52 -28.53
N ASN A 462 -7.96 1.93 -29.71
CA ASN A 462 -7.32 2.31 -30.98
C ASN A 462 -7.58 3.76 -31.45
N LYS A 463 -8.60 4.45 -30.92
CA LYS A 463 -8.87 5.86 -31.26
C LYS A 463 -7.97 6.82 -30.50
N PHE A 464 -7.34 6.41 -29.41
CA PHE A 464 -6.42 7.25 -28.64
C PHE A 464 -4.96 6.85 -28.90
N ASP A 465 -4.22 7.71 -29.60
CA ASP A 465 -2.81 7.49 -29.91
C ASP A 465 -1.94 8.20 -28.86
N VAL A 466 -1.57 7.46 -27.80
CA VAL A 466 -0.78 7.99 -26.67
C VAL A 466 0.57 8.53 -27.13
N LYS A 467 1.23 7.86 -28.08
CA LYS A 467 2.55 8.28 -28.60
C LYS A 467 2.43 9.60 -29.33
N LYS A 468 1.46 9.74 -30.24
CA LYS A 468 1.21 11.03 -30.93
C LYS A 468 0.78 12.11 -29.95
N PHE A 469 -0.06 11.79 -28.98
CA PHE A 469 -0.46 12.71 -27.93
C PHE A 469 0.75 13.30 -27.18
N ILE A 470 1.67 12.45 -26.73
CA ILE A 470 2.91 12.88 -26.06
C ILE A 470 3.78 13.70 -27.01
N SER A 471 4.03 13.23 -28.24
CA SER A 471 4.83 13.98 -29.23
C SER A 471 4.26 15.38 -29.47
N SER A 472 2.93 15.49 -29.54
CA SER A 472 2.25 16.77 -29.76
C SER A 472 2.51 17.76 -28.63
N ILE A 473 2.65 17.30 -27.38
CA ILE A 473 2.97 18.13 -26.22
C ILE A 473 4.37 18.72 -26.34
N PHE A 474 5.36 17.88 -26.67
CA PHE A 474 6.76 18.31 -26.75
C PHE A 474 7.06 19.14 -28.01
N GLU A 475 6.34 18.91 -29.11
CA GLU A 475 6.55 19.63 -30.38
C GLU A 475 5.74 20.93 -30.48
N ASN A 476 4.48 20.96 -30.05
CA ASN A 476 3.57 22.08 -30.34
C ASN A 476 3.40 23.07 -29.17
N TYR A 477 3.70 22.66 -27.94
CA TYR A 477 3.46 23.46 -26.72
C TYR A 477 4.75 24.03 -26.11
N ILE A 478 5.90 23.98 -26.78
CA ILE A 478 7.19 24.50 -26.23
C ILE A 478 7.93 25.39 -27.25
N ILE A 479 7.19 26.20 -28.02
CA ILE A 479 7.75 26.93 -29.18
C ILE A 479 8.34 28.30 -28.79
N GLY A 480 7.75 28.99 -27.81
CA GLY A 480 8.06 30.35 -27.43
C GLY A 480 8.77 30.43 -26.08
N SER A 481 8.01 30.58 -24.99
CA SER A 481 8.55 30.79 -23.63
C SER A 481 8.89 29.50 -22.89
N ALA A 482 8.44 28.35 -23.38
CA ALA A 482 8.73 27.03 -22.82
C ALA A 482 8.27 26.87 -21.36
N LYS A 483 7.11 27.41 -21.02
CA LYS A 483 6.54 27.35 -19.66
C LYS A 483 5.35 26.40 -19.52
N THR A 484 5.04 25.62 -20.54
CA THR A 484 3.93 24.67 -20.52
C THR A 484 3.96 23.80 -19.27
N LYS A 485 2.78 23.64 -18.65
CA LYS A 485 2.54 22.76 -17.51
C LYS A 485 1.28 21.94 -17.71
N ILE A 486 1.48 20.65 -17.92
CA ILE A 486 0.44 19.65 -18.09
C ILE A 486 0.68 18.53 -17.08
N VAL A 487 -0.34 18.19 -16.31
CA VAL A 487 -0.31 17.04 -15.38
C VAL A 487 -1.27 15.98 -15.87
N LEU A 488 -0.81 14.74 -15.97
CA LEU A 488 -1.65 13.57 -16.23
C LEU A 488 -1.65 12.68 -15.00
N THR A 489 -2.81 12.10 -14.67
CA THR A 489 -2.86 10.98 -13.73
C THR A 489 -3.28 9.71 -14.47
N CYS A 490 -2.58 8.61 -14.22
CA CYS A 490 -2.80 7.33 -14.89
C CYS A 490 -2.52 6.16 -13.95
N ARG A 491 -3.05 4.96 -14.24
CA ARG A 491 -2.56 3.72 -13.60
C ARG A 491 -1.32 3.19 -14.32
N ASP A 492 -0.49 2.46 -13.60
CA ASP A 492 0.79 1.93 -14.09
C ASP A 492 0.60 1.08 -15.35
N TYR A 493 -0.33 0.13 -15.31
CA TYR A 493 -0.66 -0.76 -16.44
C TYR A 493 -0.90 -0.01 -17.76
N PHE A 494 -1.74 1.03 -17.74
CA PHE A 494 -2.09 1.78 -18.94
C PHE A 494 -0.96 2.70 -19.40
N TRP A 495 -0.11 3.18 -18.50
CA TRP A 495 0.97 4.07 -18.88
C TRP A 495 2.16 3.31 -19.46
N ASP A 496 2.62 2.28 -18.76
CA ASP A 496 3.85 1.55 -19.10
C ASP A 496 3.68 0.74 -20.40
N ALA A 497 2.45 0.35 -20.75
CA ALA A 497 2.15 -0.28 -22.05
C ALA A 497 2.31 0.65 -23.27
N ASN A 498 2.28 1.97 -23.08
CA ASN A 498 1.99 2.92 -24.16
C ASN A 498 3.10 3.96 -24.42
N THR A 499 4.22 3.94 -23.68
CA THR A 499 5.26 4.97 -23.81
C THR A 499 6.65 4.41 -24.05
N ASP A 500 7.32 4.94 -25.09
CA ASP A 500 8.76 4.74 -25.34
C ASP A 500 9.59 5.82 -24.61
N GLU A 501 10.90 5.59 -24.44
CA GLU A 501 11.84 6.50 -23.75
C GLU A 501 12.27 7.74 -24.58
N GLU A 502 11.59 8.05 -25.69
CA GLU A 502 12.01 9.11 -26.63
C GLU A 502 11.97 10.53 -26.01
N TYR A 503 11.06 10.77 -25.07
CA TYR A 503 10.89 12.08 -24.42
C TYR A 503 11.24 12.03 -22.93
N ALA A 504 11.88 13.10 -22.44
CA ALA A 504 12.19 13.30 -21.02
C ALA A 504 10.93 13.67 -20.21
N ILE A 505 10.04 12.70 -20.00
CA ILE A 505 8.79 12.86 -19.25
C ILE A 505 9.08 12.81 -17.75
N SER A 506 8.62 13.82 -17.01
CA SER A 506 8.68 13.78 -15.54
C SER A 506 7.64 12.81 -15.00
N LYS A 507 8.04 11.88 -14.13
CA LYS A 507 7.17 10.84 -13.59
C LYS A 507 7.25 10.78 -12.06
N ILE A 508 6.11 10.64 -11.40
CA ILE A 508 5.98 10.33 -9.98
C ILE A 508 5.19 9.03 -9.87
N GLU A 509 5.77 8.00 -9.26
CA GLU A 509 5.09 6.74 -8.96
C GLU A 509 4.81 6.66 -7.46
N LEU A 510 3.52 6.58 -7.10
CA LEU A 510 3.07 6.61 -5.72
C LEU A 510 3.04 5.21 -5.09
N ASN A 511 3.59 5.11 -3.88
CA ASN A 511 3.51 3.90 -3.08
C ASN A 511 2.22 3.83 -2.27
N PRO A 512 1.77 2.60 -1.92
CA PRO A 512 0.80 2.39 -0.85
C PRO A 512 1.18 3.07 0.46
N PHE A 513 0.20 3.22 1.36
CA PHE A 513 0.48 3.72 2.71
C PHE A 513 1.13 2.63 3.56
N THR A 514 2.13 3.00 4.34
CA THR A 514 2.62 2.18 5.45
C THR A 514 1.63 2.23 6.61
N GLU A 515 1.79 1.35 7.60
CA GLU A 515 0.98 1.40 8.83
C GLU A 515 1.04 2.77 9.51
N PHE A 516 2.22 3.41 9.47
CA PHE A 516 2.41 4.76 9.99
C PHE A 516 1.56 5.81 9.26
N LEU A 517 1.57 5.80 7.92
CA LEU A 517 0.75 6.74 7.13
C LEU A 517 -0.75 6.48 7.30
N ALA A 518 -1.16 5.20 7.41
CA ALA A 518 -2.55 4.83 7.66
C ALA A 518 -3.04 5.34 9.02
N LYS A 519 -2.25 5.18 10.09
CA LYS A 519 -2.57 5.74 11.41
C LYS A 519 -2.63 7.26 11.38
N LYS A 520 -1.66 7.93 10.75
CA LYS A 520 -1.68 9.39 10.56
C LYS A 520 -2.95 9.88 9.86
N LEU A 521 -3.46 9.13 8.88
CA LEU A 521 -4.71 9.46 8.20
C LEU A 521 -5.89 9.40 9.18
N PHE A 522 -6.00 8.33 9.98
CA PHE A 522 -7.07 8.20 10.97
C PHE A 522 -7.01 9.28 12.07
N GLU A 523 -5.80 9.71 12.45
CA GLU A 523 -5.58 10.78 13.42
C GLU A 523 -6.10 12.16 12.95
N LYS A 524 -6.32 12.36 11.65
CA LYS A 524 -6.93 13.58 11.12
C LYS A 524 -8.41 13.72 11.50
N GLU A 525 -9.10 12.60 11.73
CA GLU A 525 -10.54 12.56 12.02
C GLU A 525 -10.84 12.14 13.46
N TYR A 526 -10.03 11.25 14.04
CA TYR A 526 -10.28 10.65 15.34
C TYR A 526 -9.07 10.80 16.25
N SER A 527 -9.29 11.00 17.55
CA SER A 527 -8.19 10.97 18.52
C SER A 527 -7.66 9.54 18.68
N SER A 528 -6.35 9.36 18.83
CA SER A 528 -5.70 8.03 18.84
C SER A 528 -6.21 7.09 19.96
N ASN A 529 -6.80 7.66 21.02
CA ASN A 529 -7.38 6.89 22.15
C ASN A 529 -8.88 6.55 21.97
N SER A 530 -9.53 7.10 20.95
CA SER A 530 -10.97 6.91 20.69
C SER A 530 -11.32 5.47 20.29
N ARG A 531 -12.58 5.08 20.49
CA ARG A 531 -13.09 3.76 20.07
C ARG A 531 -13.11 3.65 18.55
N GLU A 532 -13.38 4.75 17.88
CA GLU A 532 -13.45 4.93 16.43
C GLU A 532 -12.09 4.69 15.79
N PHE A 533 -11.02 5.29 16.34
CA PHE A 533 -9.65 5.05 15.87
C PHE A 533 -9.28 3.56 15.98
N LYS A 534 -9.56 2.93 17.13
CA LYS A 534 -9.31 1.50 17.34
C LYS A 534 -10.08 0.62 16.34
N LYS A 535 -11.34 0.96 16.05
CA LYS A 535 -12.14 0.28 15.02
C LYS A 535 -11.56 0.46 13.62
N CYS A 536 -11.10 1.65 13.25
CA CYS A 536 -10.48 1.90 11.95
C CYS A 536 -9.21 1.05 11.77
N VAL A 537 -8.35 1.01 12.79
CA VAL A 537 -7.14 0.17 12.78
C VAL A 537 -7.48 -1.32 12.71
N GLN A 538 -8.52 -1.76 13.44
CA GLN A 538 -8.99 -3.14 13.39
C GLN A 538 -9.40 -3.52 11.96
N TYR A 539 -10.28 -2.76 11.32
CA TYR A 539 -10.70 -3.03 9.94
C TYR A 539 -9.53 -2.93 8.96
N ALA A 540 -8.65 -1.94 9.10
CA ALA A 540 -7.50 -1.80 8.20
C ALA A 540 -6.58 -3.02 8.24
N ASN A 541 -6.38 -3.63 9.41
CA ASN A 541 -5.56 -4.82 9.58
C ASN A 541 -6.11 -6.06 8.84
N GLU A 542 -7.41 -6.08 8.51
CA GLU A 542 -8.02 -7.14 7.69
C GLU A 542 -7.68 -6.98 6.20
N PHE A 543 -7.30 -5.77 5.75
CA PHE A 543 -6.99 -5.46 4.34
C PHE A 543 -5.52 -5.09 4.10
N LYS A 544 -4.65 -5.34 5.07
CA LYS A 544 -3.21 -5.09 4.96
C LYS A 544 -2.54 -6.12 4.03
N PHE A 545 -1.48 -5.74 3.32
CA PHE A 545 -0.81 -6.64 2.37
C PHE A 545 0.70 -6.48 2.34
N SER A 546 1.42 -7.54 1.98
CA SER A 546 2.87 -7.49 1.74
C SER A 546 3.12 -7.35 0.23
N PRO A 547 3.81 -6.30 -0.25
CA PRO A 547 4.09 -6.12 -1.68
C PRO A 547 4.99 -7.23 -2.26
N ASP A 548 5.88 -7.80 -1.45
CA ASP A 548 6.97 -8.67 -1.93
C ASP A 548 6.80 -10.16 -1.59
N LYS A 549 5.65 -10.57 -1.01
CA LYS A 549 5.35 -11.94 -0.52
C LYS A 549 6.38 -12.58 0.43
N THR A 550 7.47 -11.88 0.75
CA THR A 550 8.41 -12.15 1.85
C THR A 550 7.95 -11.41 3.11
N ASP A 551 8.53 -11.72 4.28
CA ASP A 551 8.30 -11.05 5.59
C ASP A 551 8.66 -9.54 5.57
N GLY A 552 8.00 -8.77 4.71
CA GLY A 552 8.11 -7.33 4.53
C GLY A 552 7.02 -6.58 5.30
N GLU A 553 7.18 -5.26 5.41
CA GLU A 553 6.20 -4.40 6.07
C GLU A 553 4.86 -4.41 5.33
N HIS A 554 3.77 -4.58 6.08
CA HIS A 554 2.44 -4.51 5.51
C HIS A 554 2.08 -3.07 5.10
N VAL A 555 1.37 -2.98 3.99
CA VAL A 555 0.89 -1.72 3.42
C VAL A 555 -0.63 -1.70 3.23
N PHE A 556 -1.16 -0.51 2.97
CA PHE A 556 -2.58 -0.18 2.96
C PHE A 556 -2.93 0.69 1.74
N ILE A 557 -4.09 0.44 1.14
CA ILE A 557 -4.60 1.27 0.04
C ILE A 557 -5.38 2.46 0.62
N PRO A 558 -5.01 3.72 0.33
CA PRO A 558 -5.69 4.91 0.86
C PRO A 558 -7.19 4.94 0.63
N TYR A 559 -7.67 4.52 -0.55
CA TYR A 559 -9.10 4.42 -0.83
C TYR A 559 -9.85 3.53 0.17
N ILE A 560 -9.28 2.36 0.53
CA ILE A 560 -9.92 1.45 1.49
C ILE A 560 -9.96 2.07 2.88
N LEU A 561 -8.90 2.78 3.27
CA LEU A 561 -8.87 3.51 4.53
C LEU A 561 -9.95 4.60 4.59
N ASP A 562 -10.25 5.27 3.48
CA ASP A 562 -11.35 6.26 3.41
C ASP A 562 -12.72 5.57 3.57
N VAL A 563 -12.94 4.44 2.88
CA VAL A 563 -14.17 3.63 3.05
C VAL A 563 -14.31 3.14 4.49
N ILE A 564 -13.23 2.69 5.13
CA ILE A 564 -13.23 2.29 6.55
C ILE A 564 -13.65 3.46 7.44
N MET A 565 -13.06 4.65 7.24
CA MET A 565 -13.41 5.84 8.01
C MET A 565 -14.89 6.22 7.84
N ASP A 566 -15.42 6.09 6.63
CA ASP A 566 -16.83 6.37 6.34
C ASP A 566 -17.76 5.34 6.98
N VAL A 567 -17.43 4.04 6.94
CA VAL A 567 -18.18 2.98 7.62
C VAL A 567 -18.25 3.23 9.13
N VAL A 568 -17.09 3.55 9.75
CA VAL A 568 -17.02 3.85 11.18
C VAL A 568 -17.83 5.10 11.53
N LYS A 569 -17.78 6.13 10.66
CA LYS A 569 -18.54 7.36 10.84
C LYS A 569 -20.05 7.14 10.74
N GLN A 570 -20.52 6.41 9.73
CA GLN A 570 -21.95 6.08 9.59
C GLN A 570 -22.46 5.28 10.78
N SER A 571 -21.71 4.26 11.21
CA SER A 571 -22.07 3.48 12.41
C SER A 571 -22.18 4.35 13.67
N ARG A 572 -21.34 5.38 13.80
CA ARG A 572 -21.38 6.32 14.93
C ARG A 572 -22.55 7.31 14.83
N ASP A 573 -22.70 7.96 13.68
CA ASP A 573 -23.58 9.11 13.51
C ASP A 573 -25.03 8.69 13.19
N LEU A 574 -25.21 7.56 12.49
CA LEU A 574 -26.52 7.03 12.05
C LEU A 574 -26.94 5.77 12.80
N GLY A 575 -26.01 5.09 13.49
CA GLY A 575 -26.26 3.81 14.16
C GLY A 575 -26.28 2.58 13.23
N TYR A 576 -26.23 2.78 11.91
CA TYR A 576 -26.15 1.74 10.90
C TYR A 576 -25.24 2.18 9.74
N VAL A 577 -24.91 1.25 8.84
CA VAL A 577 -24.12 1.50 7.62
C VAL A 577 -25.04 1.24 6.43
N SER A 578 -25.15 2.19 5.51
CA SER A 578 -25.89 2.02 4.26
C SER A 578 -25.10 1.08 3.35
N LYS A 579 -25.75 0.04 2.83
CA LYS A 579 -25.12 -1.00 2.00
C LYS A 579 -25.83 -1.25 0.67
N ASP A 580 -26.83 -0.42 0.37
CA ASP A 580 -27.70 -0.55 -0.82
C ASP A 580 -26.98 -0.26 -2.14
N ASP A 581 -25.72 0.15 -2.07
CA ASP A 581 -24.86 0.48 -3.21
C ASP A 581 -24.11 -0.73 -3.78
N ILE A 582 -24.26 -1.92 -3.19
CA ILE A 582 -23.67 -3.18 -3.67
C ILE A 582 -24.80 -4.13 -4.07
N ASP A 583 -24.95 -4.34 -5.37
CA ASP A 583 -25.85 -5.33 -5.94
C ASP A 583 -25.04 -6.57 -6.36
N SER A 584 -25.15 -7.66 -5.59
CA SER A 584 -24.40 -8.90 -5.81
C SER A 584 -25.15 -10.08 -5.20
N ASN A 585 -25.22 -11.18 -5.97
CA ASN A 585 -25.73 -12.46 -5.48
C ASN A 585 -24.63 -13.34 -4.85
N LEU A 586 -23.36 -12.99 -5.09
CA LEU A 586 -22.21 -13.74 -4.61
C LEU A 586 -21.64 -13.22 -3.28
N LEU A 587 -21.92 -11.95 -2.93
CA LEU A 587 -21.41 -11.31 -1.73
C LEU A 587 -22.49 -11.14 -0.66
N ASN A 588 -22.11 -11.37 0.60
CA ASN A 588 -22.94 -11.01 1.75
C ASN A 588 -22.45 -9.69 2.36
N VAL A 589 -23.13 -8.58 2.06
CA VAL A 589 -22.76 -7.24 2.54
C VAL A 589 -22.80 -7.07 4.07
N GLU A 590 -23.35 -8.03 4.82
CA GLU A 590 -23.23 -8.09 6.27
C GLU A 590 -21.83 -8.46 6.76
N LEU A 591 -21.03 -9.09 5.90
CA LEU A 591 -19.63 -9.38 6.15
C LEU A 591 -18.75 -8.22 5.69
N THR A 592 -17.81 -7.84 6.56
CA THR A 592 -16.91 -6.70 6.33
C THR A 592 -16.08 -6.88 5.05
N ASP A 593 -15.46 -8.05 4.88
CA ASP A 593 -14.64 -8.40 3.70
C ASP A 593 -15.42 -8.36 2.40
N ASP A 594 -16.61 -8.96 2.37
CA ASP A 594 -17.50 -8.94 1.22
C ASP A 594 -17.92 -7.51 0.85
N TYR A 595 -18.32 -6.70 1.84
CA TYR A 595 -18.69 -5.30 1.60
C TYR A 595 -17.53 -4.49 0.98
N PHE A 596 -16.30 -4.64 1.49
CA PHE A 596 -15.16 -3.93 0.93
C PHE A 596 -14.79 -4.41 -0.48
N VAL A 597 -14.85 -5.72 -0.74
CA VAL A 597 -14.63 -6.26 -2.09
C VAL A 597 -15.69 -5.74 -3.07
N GLY A 598 -16.96 -5.74 -2.67
CA GLY A 598 -18.05 -5.19 -3.48
C GLY A 598 -17.89 -3.70 -3.77
N ARG A 599 -17.48 -2.88 -2.77
CA ARG A 599 -17.19 -1.45 -2.97
C ARG A 599 -16.07 -1.21 -3.99
N ILE A 600 -15.04 -2.05 -3.98
CA ILE A 600 -13.93 -1.93 -4.94
C ILE A 600 -14.40 -2.27 -6.34
N CYS A 601 -15.12 -3.39 -6.51
CA CYS A 601 -15.67 -3.78 -7.82
C CYS A 601 -16.65 -2.71 -8.35
N ASN A 602 -17.54 -2.19 -7.50
CA ASN A 602 -18.50 -1.16 -7.88
C ASN A 602 -17.81 0.15 -8.31
N ARG A 603 -16.72 0.54 -7.62
CA ARG A 603 -15.91 1.68 -8.02
C ARG A 603 -15.29 1.49 -9.41
N GLU A 604 -14.91 0.28 -9.79
CA GLU A 604 -14.33 0.00 -11.11
C GLU A 604 -15.40 0.02 -12.22
N ILE A 605 -16.63 -0.39 -11.92
CA ILE A 605 -17.80 -0.16 -12.80
C ILE A 605 -17.95 1.34 -13.04
N GLU A 606 -18.02 2.12 -11.95
CA GLU A 606 -18.22 3.57 -12.06
C GLU A 606 -17.08 4.31 -12.75
N LYS A 607 -15.82 3.85 -12.63
CA LYS A 607 -14.65 4.57 -13.19
C LYS A 607 -14.28 4.14 -14.60
N LEU A 608 -14.34 2.85 -14.89
CA LEU A 608 -13.84 2.29 -16.14
C LEU A 608 -14.95 1.63 -16.98
N ASN A 609 -16.23 1.77 -16.60
CA ASN A 609 -17.35 1.05 -17.21
C ASN A 609 -17.10 -0.47 -17.26
N ASN A 610 -16.50 -1.01 -16.20
CA ASN A 610 -16.25 -2.45 -16.09
C ASN A 610 -17.58 -3.23 -15.96
N THR A 611 -17.51 -4.55 -16.12
CA THR A 611 -18.66 -5.46 -15.97
C THR A 611 -19.22 -5.47 -14.53
N SER A 612 -20.42 -6.03 -14.34
CA SER A 612 -21.08 -6.18 -13.02
C SER A 612 -20.18 -6.78 -11.93
N ILE A 613 -20.53 -6.53 -10.67
CA ILE A 613 -19.80 -7.03 -9.50
C ILE A 613 -19.67 -8.55 -9.55
N ASP A 614 -20.77 -9.25 -9.81
CA ASP A 614 -20.80 -10.72 -9.88
C ASP A 614 -19.94 -11.27 -11.03
N ASN A 615 -19.91 -10.59 -12.19
CA ASN A 615 -19.05 -10.99 -13.30
C ASN A 615 -17.57 -10.81 -12.94
N GLN A 616 -17.20 -9.68 -12.33
CA GLN A 616 -15.82 -9.45 -11.85
C GLN A 616 -15.40 -10.54 -10.85
N ILE A 617 -16.25 -10.83 -9.85
CA ILE A 617 -16.01 -11.90 -8.86
C ILE A 617 -15.86 -13.25 -9.53
N SER A 618 -16.70 -13.57 -10.51
CA SER A 618 -16.64 -14.84 -11.24
C SER A 618 -15.32 -15.04 -11.98
N ILE A 619 -14.75 -13.98 -12.56
CA ILE A 619 -13.41 -14.02 -13.15
C ILE A 619 -12.36 -14.31 -12.07
N PHE A 620 -12.43 -13.62 -10.93
CA PHE A 620 -11.48 -13.84 -9.83
C PHE A 620 -11.60 -15.24 -9.21
N MET A 621 -12.80 -15.79 -9.06
CA MET A 621 -13.01 -17.18 -8.61
C MET A 621 -12.35 -18.17 -9.56
N LYS A 622 -12.54 -18.03 -10.88
CA LYS A 622 -11.90 -18.89 -11.87
C LYS A 622 -10.38 -18.76 -11.86
N MET A 623 -9.86 -17.54 -11.76
CA MET A 623 -8.43 -17.28 -11.62
C MET A 623 -7.84 -17.95 -10.37
N ALA A 624 -8.55 -17.91 -9.24
CA ALA A 624 -8.12 -18.55 -8.00
C ALA A 624 -8.14 -20.08 -8.12
N VAL A 625 -9.23 -20.65 -8.64
CA VAL A 625 -9.45 -22.11 -8.65
C VAL A 625 -8.67 -22.83 -9.75
N GLN A 626 -8.63 -22.29 -10.97
CA GLN A 626 -8.05 -23.00 -12.12
C GLN A 626 -6.55 -22.72 -12.29
N TYR A 627 -6.06 -21.62 -11.71
CA TYR A 627 -4.71 -21.11 -11.96
C TYR A 627 -3.97 -20.71 -10.68
N ASN A 628 -4.49 -21.03 -9.49
CA ASN A 628 -3.91 -20.68 -8.18
C ASN A 628 -3.53 -19.19 -8.08
N GLY A 629 -4.35 -18.32 -8.69
CA GLY A 629 -4.11 -16.89 -8.68
C GLY A 629 -3.00 -16.38 -9.62
N TYR A 630 -2.50 -17.18 -10.57
CA TYR A 630 -1.49 -16.77 -11.57
C TYR A 630 -1.87 -17.16 -13.00
N VAL A 631 -2.16 -16.18 -13.85
CA VAL A 631 -2.68 -16.39 -15.21
C VAL A 631 -1.75 -15.76 -16.22
N HIS A 632 -1.14 -16.59 -17.08
CA HIS A 632 -0.40 -16.08 -18.24
C HIS A 632 -1.37 -15.70 -19.37
N ASP A 633 -1.03 -14.68 -20.16
CA ASP A 633 -1.86 -14.16 -21.27
C ASP A 633 -2.35 -15.24 -22.24
N SER A 634 -1.55 -16.28 -22.49
CA SER A 634 -1.95 -17.41 -23.37
C SER A 634 -3.22 -18.13 -22.89
N ASN A 635 -3.51 -18.06 -21.58
CA ASN A 635 -4.62 -18.73 -20.94
C ASN A 635 -5.73 -17.76 -20.54
N ILE A 636 -5.55 -16.44 -20.70
CA ILE A 636 -6.48 -15.45 -20.14
C ILE A 636 -7.89 -15.62 -20.70
N ASN A 637 -8.02 -15.90 -22.00
CA ASN A 637 -9.32 -16.06 -22.66
C ASN A 637 -10.16 -17.19 -22.06
N SER A 638 -9.59 -18.25 -21.48
CA SER A 638 -10.36 -19.34 -20.87
C SER A 638 -11.19 -18.87 -19.67
N ILE A 639 -10.72 -17.85 -18.95
CA ILE A 639 -11.34 -17.32 -17.75
C ILE A 639 -12.59 -16.50 -18.12
N PHE A 640 -12.55 -15.79 -19.25
CA PHE A 640 -13.58 -14.85 -19.70
C PHE A 640 -14.67 -15.49 -20.58
N GLN A 641 -14.55 -16.77 -20.94
CA GLN A 641 -15.49 -17.47 -21.83
C GLN A 641 -16.97 -17.45 -21.39
N SER A 642 -17.25 -17.21 -20.11
CA SER A 642 -18.62 -17.22 -19.56
C SER A 642 -19.24 -15.83 -19.41
N ILE A 643 -18.56 -14.77 -19.84
CA ILE A 643 -19.09 -13.41 -19.73
C ILE A 643 -19.83 -13.10 -21.02
N GLU A 644 -21.13 -12.79 -20.91
CA GLU A 644 -21.94 -12.27 -22.01
C GLU A 644 -21.59 -10.79 -22.24
N ASP A 645 -20.37 -10.51 -22.73
CA ASP A 645 -19.96 -9.16 -23.12
C ASP A 645 -19.53 -9.13 -24.59
N SER A 646 -19.87 -8.03 -25.28
CA SER A 646 -19.67 -7.92 -26.73
C SER A 646 -18.21 -7.73 -27.15
N ASP A 647 -17.31 -7.39 -26.22
CA ASP A 647 -15.89 -7.19 -26.49
C ASP A 647 -14.99 -7.73 -25.35
N ILE A 648 -14.65 -9.02 -25.44
CA ILE A 648 -13.81 -9.70 -24.44
C ILE A 648 -12.42 -9.04 -24.32
N GLU A 649 -11.87 -8.46 -25.39
CA GLU A 649 -10.55 -7.83 -25.35
C GLU A 649 -10.55 -6.55 -24.50
N GLU A 650 -11.63 -5.77 -24.56
CA GLU A 650 -11.82 -4.60 -23.70
C GLU A 650 -11.89 -5.02 -22.22
N VAL A 651 -12.70 -6.02 -21.90
CA VAL A 651 -12.86 -6.52 -20.53
C VAL A 651 -11.55 -7.09 -19.97
N VAL A 652 -10.77 -7.81 -20.78
CA VAL A 652 -9.43 -8.30 -20.39
C VAL A 652 -8.49 -7.14 -20.07
N THR A 653 -8.53 -6.07 -20.87
CA THR A 653 -7.70 -4.87 -20.63
C THR A 653 -8.07 -4.18 -19.32
N LEU A 654 -9.37 -4.05 -19.03
CA LEU A 654 -9.87 -3.51 -17.76
C LEU A 654 -9.44 -4.37 -16.57
N PHE A 655 -9.53 -5.69 -16.72
CA PHE A 655 -9.14 -6.66 -15.69
C PHE A 655 -7.65 -6.57 -15.32
N LYS A 656 -6.76 -6.44 -16.31
CA LYS A 656 -5.32 -6.29 -16.07
C LYS A 656 -4.98 -5.01 -15.29
N GLY A 657 -5.79 -3.95 -15.42
CA GLY A 657 -5.68 -2.72 -14.66
C GLY A 657 -6.45 -2.72 -13.32
N HIS A 658 -7.08 -3.82 -12.94
CA HIS A 658 -7.95 -3.91 -11.76
C HIS A 658 -7.15 -3.79 -10.44
N PRO A 659 -7.66 -3.12 -9.38
CA PRO A 659 -6.93 -2.96 -8.11
C PRO A 659 -6.51 -4.26 -7.40
N PHE A 660 -7.16 -5.38 -7.70
CA PHE A 660 -6.83 -6.71 -7.16
C PHE A 660 -5.72 -7.44 -7.92
N ILE A 661 -5.38 -6.97 -9.12
CA ILE A 661 -4.47 -7.65 -10.04
C ILE A 661 -3.16 -6.87 -10.14
N SER A 662 -2.06 -7.61 -10.15
CA SER A 662 -0.76 -7.17 -10.60
C SER A 662 -0.52 -7.77 -11.99
N TYR A 663 -0.04 -6.97 -12.92
CA TYR A 663 0.31 -7.43 -14.26
C TYR A 663 1.77 -7.14 -14.57
N ASP A 664 2.52 -8.18 -14.89
CA ASP A 664 3.89 -8.06 -15.38
C ASP A 664 3.88 -8.00 -16.91
N HIS A 665 4.28 -6.85 -17.47
CA HIS A 665 4.30 -6.64 -18.93
C HIS A 665 5.37 -7.48 -19.63
N GLU A 666 6.49 -7.79 -18.97
CA GLU A 666 7.59 -8.58 -19.54
C GLU A 666 7.23 -10.07 -19.52
N ALA A 667 6.76 -10.56 -18.37
CA ALA A 667 6.38 -11.96 -18.19
C ALA A 667 4.97 -12.27 -18.74
N LYS A 668 4.18 -11.25 -19.10
CA LYS A 668 2.76 -11.36 -19.52
C LYS A 668 1.92 -12.18 -18.55
N LEU A 669 2.12 -11.90 -17.27
CA LEU A 669 1.54 -12.66 -16.16
C LEU A 669 0.66 -11.76 -15.30
N SER A 670 -0.61 -12.14 -15.16
CA SER A 670 -1.54 -11.59 -14.18
C SER A 670 -1.46 -12.39 -12.88
N SER A 671 -1.33 -11.73 -11.74
CA SER A 671 -1.41 -12.37 -10.43
C SER A 671 -2.27 -11.58 -9.46
N PHE A 672 -2.83 -12.24 -8.44
CA PHE A 672 -3.42 -11.50 -7.35
C PHE A 672 -2.35 -10.68 -6.64
N LYS A 673 -2.64 -9.39 -6.49
CA LYS A 673 -1.76 -8.46 -5.79
C LYS A 673 -1.66 -8.78 -4.28
N TYR A 674 -2.59 -9.58 -3.75
CA TYR A 674 -2.72 -9.91 -2.34
C TYR A 674 -2.93 -11.41 -2.19
N ASP A 675 -2.14 -12.07 -1.35
CA ASP A 675 -2.22 -13.53 -1.18
C ASP A 675 -3.57 -13.99 -0.61
N PHE A 676 -4.19 -13.18 0.25
CA PHE A 676 -5.49 -13.54 0.83
C PHE A 676 -6.63 -13.57 -0.20
N PHE A 677 -6.46 -12.92 -1.37
CA PHE A 677 -7.51 -12.93 -2.39
C PHE A 677 -7.72 -14.31 -2.98
N GLU A 678 -6.65 -15.10 -3.13
CA GLU A 678 -6.77 -16.49 -3.57
C GLU A 678 -7.69 -17.27 -2.63
N ASP A 679 -7.36 -17.31 -1.34
CA ASP A 679 -8.19 -17.97 -0.31
C ASP A 679 -9.62 -17.39 -0.26
N PHE A 680 -9.77 -16.07 -0.39
CA PHE A 680 -11.07 -15.40 -0.36
C PHE A 680 -11.96 -15.85 -1.53
N PHE A 681 -11.43 -15.85 -2.75
CA PHE A 681 -12.18 -16.23 -3.95
C PHE A 681 -12.41 -17.73 -4.05
N VAL A 682 -11.49 -18.58 -3.58
CA VAL A 682 -11.74 -20.03 -3.40
C VAL A 682 -12.88 -20.25 -2.40
N ASN A 683 -12.91 -19.50 -1.30
CA ASN A 683 -13.99 -19.59 -0.31
C ASN A 683 -15.35 -19.21 -0.91
N LEU A 684 -15.41 -18.11 -1.67
CA LEU A 684 -16.62 -17.70 -2.38
C LEU A 684 -17.07 -18.74 -3.40
N PHE A 685 -16.15 -19.38 -4.12
CA PHE A 685 -16.47 -20.43 -5.09
C PHE A 685 -17.17 -21.62 -4.42
N ILE A 686 -16.65 -22.09 -3.29
CA ILE A 686 -17.28 -23.17 -2.50
C ILE A 686 -18.65 -22.71 -1.96
N CYS A 687 -18.75 -21.47 -1.44
CA CYS A 687 -20.02 -20.93 -0.95
C CYS A 687 -21.07 -20.86 -2.07
N SER A 688 -20.69 -20.42 -3.26
CA SER A 688 -21.56 -20.34 -4.43
C SER A 688 -22.12 -21.72 -4.80
N PHE A 689 -21.28 -22.77 -4.79
CA PHE A 689 -21.72 -24.15 -4.97
C PHE A 689 -22.77 -24.58 -3.93
N LEU A 690 -22.51 -24.30 -2.64
CA LEU A 690 -23.41 -24.66 -1.53
C LEU A 690 -24.74 -23.87 -1.53
N ILE A 691 -24.72 -22.63 -1.99
CA ILE A 691 -25.90 -21.75 -2.05
C ILE A 691 -26.79 -22.11 -3.24
N ASN A 692 -26.19 -22.30 -4.42
CA ASN A 692 -26.92 -22.53 -5.66
C ASN A 692 -27.57 -23.92 -5.72
N LYS A 693 -26.93 -24.94 -5.11
CA LYS A 693 -27.45 -26.32 -5.03
C LYS A 693 -27.80 -26.90 -6.41
N THR A 694 -27.14 -26.43 -7.47
CA THR A 694 -27.53 -26.68 -8.87
C THR A 694 -27.12 -28.07 -9.37
N GLU A 695 -26.05 -28.65 -8.82
CA GLU A 695 -25.51 -29.94 -9.25
C GLU A 695 -25.58 -30.97 -8.12
N LYS A 696 -26.07 -32.17 -8.44
CA LYS A 696 -26.16 -33.29 -7.49
C LYS A 696 -24.83 -33.99 -7.24
N GLU A 697 -23.81 -33.70 -8.04
CA GLU A 697 -22.44 -34.17 -7.87
C GLU A 697 -21.50 -32.97 -7.90
N ALA A 698 -20.43 -33.02 -7.13
CA ALA A 698 -19.39 -31.99 -7.18
C ALA A 698 -18.44 -32.26 -8.36
N SER A 699 -17.97 -31.19 -9.00
CA SER A 699 -16.88 -31.29 -9.97
C SER A 699 -15.57 -31.69 -9.29
N GLU A 700 -14.62 -32.23 -10.07
CA GLU A 700 -13.30 -32.62 -9.54
C GLU A 700 -12.58 -31.44 -8.86
N ASP A 701 -12.74 -30.23 -9.38
CA ASP A 701 -12.22 -29.00 -8.78
C ASP A 701 -12.81 -28.77 -7.39
N ILE A 702 -14.14 -28.83 -7.24
CA ILE A 702 -14.80 -28.69 -5.93
C ILE A 702 -14.36 -29.80 -4.97
N GLU A 703 -14.26 -31.05 -5.43
CA GLU A 703 -13.79 -32.17 -4.63
C GLU A 703 -12.39 -31.91 -4.04
N ASN A 704 -11.47 -31.40 -4.86
CA ASN A 704 -10.10 -31.11 -4.46
C ASN A 704 -10.06 -29.95 -3.44
N LEU A 705 -10.78 -28.85 -3.73
CA LEU A 705 -10.84 -27.69 -2.84
C LEU A 705 -11.45 -28.03 -1.47
N ILE A 706 -12.53 -28.82 -1.44
CA ILE A 706 -13.15 -29.32 -0.21
C ILE A 706 -12.17 -30.20 0.59
N CYS A 707 -11.36 -31.02 -0.08
CA CYS A 707 -10.34 -31.85 0.58
C CYS A 707 -9.19 -31.05 1.18
N GLU A 708 -8.77 -29.98 0.50
CA GLU A 708 -7.56 -29.23 0.85
C GLU A 708 -7.81 -28.15 1.90
N HIS A 709 -8.89 -27.38 1.76
CA HIS A 709 -9.13 -26.18 2.55
C HIS A 709 -10.04 -26.41 3.77
N ILE A 710 -10.97 -27.37 3.71
CA ILE A 710 -12.00 -27.51 4.74
C ILE A 710 -11.48 -28.34 5.92
N LYS A 711 -11.44 -27.70 7.08
CA LYS A 711 -11.12 -28.30 8.37
C LYS A 711 -12.04 -27.72 9.43
N TYR A 712 -12.49 -28.52 10.37
CA TYR A 712 -13.31 -28.01 11.47
C TYR A 712 -12.54 -26.98 12.30
N ASN A 713 -13.23 -25.91 12.70
CA ASN A 713 -12.67 -24.82 13.51
C ASN A 713 -11.43 -24.13 12.88
N ALA A 714 -11.38 -24.10 11.54
CA ALA A 714 -10.43 -23.31 10.78
C ALA A 714 -11.11 -22.01 10.30
N SER A 715 -10.36 -20.91 10.25
CA SER A 715 -10.85 -19.60 9.81
C SER A 715 -11.50 -19.65 8.42
N PHE A 716 -11.00 -20.51 7.53
CA PHE A 716 -11.57 -20.74 6.21
C PHE A 716 -12.99 -21.33 6.28
N THR A 717 -13.20 -22.37 7.07
CA THR A 717 -14.52 -23.01 7.24
C THR A 717 -15.49 -22.10 8.00
N ASP A 718 -15.00 -21.35 9.00
CA ASP A 718 -15.82 -20.38 9.73
C ASP A 718 -16.35 -19.26 8.82
N ARG A 719 -15.56 -18.88 7.81
CA ARG A 719 -15.98 -17.95 6.74
C ARG A 719 -17.07 -18.56 5.86
N ILE A 720 -16.96 -19.84 5.48
CA ILE A 720 -18.05 -20.52 4.76
C ILE A 720 -19.34 -20.49 5.60
N ALA A 721 -19.24 -20.86 6.87
CA ALA A 721 -20.38 -20.83 7.79
C ALA A 721 -20.93 -19.41 8.04
N SER A 722 -20.15 -18.34 7.81
CA SER A 722 -20.66 -16.95 7.82
C SER A 722 -21.50 -16.60 6.60
N ARG A 723 -21.19 -17.20 5.45
CA ARG A 723 -21.78 -16.85 4.15
C ARG A 723 -23.00 -17.68 3.82
N VAL A 724 -23.00 -18.95 4.19
CA VAL A 724 -24.09 -19.88 3.88
C VAL A 724 -25.13 -19.89 5.00
N ASN A 725 -26.40 -19.74 4.65
CA ASN A 725 -27.50 -19.83 5.62
C ASN A 725 -27.79 -21.29 5.99
N PHE A 726 -27.66 -21.63 7.28
CA PHE A 726 -27.96 -22.98 7.77
C PHE A 726 -29.47 -23.22 7.91
N ASN A 727 -30.05 -23.77 6.85
CA ASN A 727 -31.45 -24.17 6.74
C ASN A 727 -31.59 -25.65 6.34
N ASP A 728 -32.80 -26.20 6.48
CA ASP A 728 -33.10 -27.62 6.21
C ASP A 728 -32.74 -28.02 4.77
N GLU A 729 -32.85 -27.08 3.81
CA GLU A 729 -32.48 -27.35 2.42
C GLU A 729 -30.96 -27.52 2.22
N LEU A 730 -30.14 -26.73 2.91
CA LEU A 730 -28.68 -26.89 2.87
C LEU A 730 -28.27 -28.21 3.55
N GLU A 731 -28.90 -28.51 4.69
CA GLU A 731 -28.67 -29.78 5.38
C GLU A 731 -28.99 -30.96 4.47
N LEU A 732 -30.17 -30.95 3.83
CA LEU A 732 -30.57 -31.98 2.87
C LEU A 732 -29.59 -32.08 1.69
N PHE A 733 -29.18 -30.94 1.11
CA PHE A 733 -28.25 -30.94 -0.01
C PHE A 733 -26.89 -31.57 0.35
N ILE A 734 -26.34 -31.23 1.52
CA ILE A 734 -25.07 -31.83 1.96
C ILE A 734 -25.25 -33.32 2.28
N ILE A 735 -26.39 -33.73 2.83
CA ILE A 735 -26.72 -35.16 3.03
C ILE A 735 -26.73 -35.90 1.68
N GLU A 736 -27.40 -35.35 0.66
CA GLU A 736 -27.43 -35.96 -0.68
C GLU A 736 -26.02 -36.11 -1.27
N LEU A 737 -25.14 -35.12 -1.09
CA LEU A 737 -23.74 -35.21 -1.51
C LEU A 737 -23.00 -36.32 -0.75
N ILE A 738 -23.14 -36.38 0.58
CA ILE A 738 -22.51 -37.41 1.42
C ILE A 738 -22.97 -38.80 0.97
N ASP A 739 -24.27 -39.01 0.77
CA ASP A 739 -24.83 -40.28 0.29
C ASP A 739 -24.27 -40.68 -1.09
N GLY A 740 -24.11 -39.71 -2.00
CA GLY A 740 -23.45 -39.91 -3.28
C GLY A 740 -22.02 -40.44 -3.14
N TYR A 741 -21.22 -39.87 -2.24
CA TYR A 741 -19.87 -40.35 -1.96
C TYR A 741 -19.84 -41.69 -1.22
N ILE A 742 -20.79 -41.95 -0.32
CA ILE A 742 -20.93 -43.26 0.33
C ILE A 742 -21.18 -44.34 -0.72
N CYS A 743 -22.01 -44.07 -1.73
CA CYS A 743 -22.23 -44.99 -2.85
C CYS A 743 -20.91 -45.25 -3.62
N LYS A 744 -20.14 -44.22 -3.94
CA LYS A 744 -18.83 -44.36 -4.61
C LYS A 744 -17.82 -45.18 -3.76
N ILE A 745 -17.81 -45.00 -2.43
CA ILE A 745 -16.95 -45.76 -1.51
C ILE A 745 -17.35 -47.24 -1.44
N LYS A 746 -18.65 -47.55 -1.51
CA LYS A 746 -19.14 -48.94 -1.52
C LYS A 746 -18.64 -49.73 -2.72
N ASP A 747 -18.47 -49.07 -3.87
CA ASP A 747 -17.91 -49.67 -5.09
C ASP A 747 -16.39 -49.86 -4.97
N ALA A 748 -15.66 -48.82 -4.53
CA ALA A 748 -14.23 -48.86 -4.29
C ALA A 748 -13.84 -47.90 -3.15
N ASP A 749 -13.32 -48.44 -2.03
CA ASP A 749 -12.94 -47.62 -0.89
C ASP A 749 -11.76 -46.71 -1.27
N ASN A 750 -12.04 -45.41 -1.38
CA ASN A 750 -11.09 -44.38 -1.76
C ASN A 750 -10.98 -43.33 -0.65
N PHE A 751 -9.74 -43.11 -0.20
CA PHE A 751 -9.43 -42.16 0.86
C PHE A 751 -9.81 -40.71 0.52
N LYS A 752 -9.79 -40.31 -0.76
CA LYS A 752 -10.27 -38.99 -1.20
C LYS A 752 -11.75 -38.82 -0.85
N TYR A 753 -12.61 -39.80 -1.15
CA TYR A 753 -14.04 -39.72 -0.83
C TYR A 753 -14.30 -39.71 0.68
N ARG A 754 -13.52 -40.48 1.46
CA ARG A 754 -13.55 -40.43 2.95
C ARG A 754 -13.26 -39.02 3.46
N LYS A 755 -12.26 -38.35 2.90
CA LYS A 755 -11.92 -36.95 3.22
C LYS A 755 -13.05 -35.99 2.85
N ILE A 756 -13.65 -36.13 1.67
CA ILE A 756 -14.77 -35.28 1.25
C ILE A 756 -15.94 -35.41 2.23
N ILE A 757 -16.34 -36.64 2.60
CA ILE A 757 -17.38 -36.88 3.61
C ILE A 757 -17.03 -36.17 4.93
N SER A 758 -15.79 -36.29 5.39
CA SER A 758 -15.33 -35.61 6.60
C SER A 758 -15.43 -34.09 6.48
N SER A 759 -15.00 -33.50 5.36
CA SER A 759 -15.04 -32.06 5.12
C SER A 759 -16.47 -31.53 5.05
N LEU A 760 -17.37 -32.22 4.34
CA LEU A 760 -18.79 -31.88 4.28
C LEU A 760 -19.45 -31.94 5.67
N THR A 761 -19.10 -32.96 6.46
CA THR A 761 -19.53 -33.06 7.86
C THR A 761 -19.00 -31.88 8.69
N CYS A 762 -17.76 -31.46 8.47
CA CYS A 762 -17.19 -30.28 9.14
C CYS A 762 -17.95 -28.98 8.80
N ILE A 763 -18.36 -28.79 7.54
CA ILE A 763 -19.18 -27.63 7.13
C ILE A 763 -20.49 -27.60 7.93
N LEU A 764 -21.21 -28.72 7.98
CA LEU A 764 -22.49 -28.83 8.70
C LEU A 764 -22.32 -28.53 10.19
N LEU A 765 -21.30 -29.12 10.81
CA LEU A 765 -20.99 -28.89 12.23
C LEU A 765 -20.64 -27.42 12.50
N SER A 766 -19.80 -26.80 11.66
CA SER A 766 -19.46 -25.37 11.78
C SER A 766 -20.69 -24.47 11.62
N CYS A 767 -21.56 -24.77 10.67
CA CYS A 767 -22.82 -24.04 10.44
C CYS A 767 -23.77 -24.17 11.65
N ALA A 768 -23.95 -25.39 12.16
CA ALA A 768 -24.79 -25.66 13.33
C ALA A 768 -24.25 -24.98 14.59
N TYR A 769 -22.94 -25.07 14.84
CA TYR A 769 -22.28 -24.42 15.96
C TYR A 769 -22.48 -22.91 15.93
N LYS A 770 -22.35 -22.28 14.75
CA LYS A 770 -22.52 -20.84 14.59
C LYS A 770 -23.96 -20.37 14.83
N LYS A 771 -24.95 -21.15 14.39
CA LYS A 771 -26.37 -20.86 14.61
C LYS A 771 -26.75 -20.98 16.10
N ASN A 772 -26.20 -21.97 16.80
CA ASN A 772 -26.60 -22.31 18.17
C ASN A 772 -25.69 -21.70 19.26
N GLY A 773 -24.49 -21.21 18.90
CA GLY A 773 -23.49 -20.61 19.80
C GLY A 773 -22.76 -21.59 20.72
N SER A 774 -23.29 -22.80 20.89
CA SER A 774 -22.65 -23.93 21.59
C SER A 774 -23.18 -25.24 21.02
N SER A 775 -22.42 -26.32 21.21
CA SER A 775 -22.85 -27.67 20.85
C SER A 775 -22.60 -28.63 22.00
N THR A 776 -23.65 -29.28 22.49
CA THR A 776 -23.55 -30.42 23.40
C THR A 776 -23.17 -31.70 22.64
N PRO A 777 -22.59 -32.71 23.31
CA PRO A 777 -22.35 -34.00 22.68
C PRO A 777 -23.62 -34.64 22.12
N GLU A 778 -24.76 -34.45 22.79
CA GLU A 778 -26.06 -34.91 22.30
C GLU A 778 -26.47 -34.21 21.00
N GLU A 779 -26.33 -32.88 20.90
CA GLU A 779 -26.67 -32.12 19.68
C GLU A 779 -25.77 -32.50 18.51
N ASN A 780 -24.46 -32.64 18.74
CA ASN A 780 -23.51 -33.08 17.72
C ASN A 780 -23.85 -34.48 17.20
N THR A 781 -24.18 -35.40 18.10
CA THR A 781 -24.60 -36.75 17.75
C THR A 781 -25.94 -36.75 16.99
N ASN A 782 -26.89 -35.89 17.36
CA ASN A 782 -28.18 -35.80 16.68
C ASN A 782 -28.04 -35.30 15.24
N LEU A 783 -27.09 -34.40 14.97
CA LEU A 783 -26.76 -33.98 13.61
C LEU A 783 -26.13 -35.13 12.80
N LEU A 784 -25.25 -35.93 13.41
CA LEU A 784 -24.73 -37.13 12.74
C LEU A 784 -25.84 -38.17 12.49
N ASP A 785 -26.85 -38.24 13.36
CA ASP A 785 -28.01 -39.12 13.20
C ASP A 785 -28.87 -38.73 12.00
N SER A 786 -29.08 -37.43 11.76
CA SER A 786 -29.85 -36.98 10.61
C SER A 786 -29.15 -37.34 9.29
N ILE A 787 -27.81 -37.38 9.28
CA ILE A 787 -27.01 -37.65 8.09
C ILE A 787 -26.80 -39.15 7.87
N PHE A 788 -26.25 -39.87 8.86
CA PHE A 788 -25.75 -41.23 8.69
C PHE A 788 -26.67 -42.29 9.33
N GLY A 789 -27.80 -41.87 9.90
CA GLY A 789 -28.69 -42.72 10.69
C GLY A 789 -28.05 -43.26 11.97
N ARG A 790 -28.78 -44.11 12.72
CA ARG A 790 -28.29 -44.62 14.01
C ARG A 790 -27.01 -45.45 13.96
N SER A 791 -26.70 -46.04 12.81
CA SER A 791 -25.50 -46.87 12.62
C SER A 791 -24.26 -46.08 12.21
N PHE A 792 -24.36 -44.78 11.93
CA PHE A 792 -23.25 -43.96 11.44
C PHE A 792 -22.45 -44.65 10.32
N ASP A 793 -23.13 -45.34 9.40
CA ASP A 793 -22.46 -46.15 8.39
C ASP A 793 -21.61 -45.24 7.49
N TYR A 794 -20.34 -45.60 7.31
CA TYR A 794 -19.34 -44.82 6.54
C TYR A 794 -19.01 -43.41 7.07
N LEU A 795 -19.42 -43.05 8.31
CA LEU A 795 -18.98 -41.82 8.96
C LEU A 795 -17.45 -41.70 8.91
N SER A 796 -16.97 -40.57 8.41
CA SER A 796 -15.54 -40.28 8.29
C SER A 796 -15.23 -38.98 9.03
N ILE A 797 -14.30 -39.03 9.99
CA ILE A 797 -13.82 -37.90 10.77
C ILE A 797 -12.29 -37.91 10.67
N ILE A 798 -11.75 -36.99 9.88
CA ILE A 798 -10.34 -36.92 9.50
C ILE A 798 -9.83 -35.50 9.81
N ASN A 799 -8.74 -35.39 10.57
CA ASN A 799 -8.13 -34.09 10.93
C ASN A 799 -9.09 -33.12 11.64
N LEU A 800 -9.94 -33.65 12.51
CA LEU A 800 -10.89 -32.88 13.28
C LEU A 800 -10.21 -32.30 14.52
N PHE A 801 -9.69 -31.07 14.40
CA PHE A 801 -8.99 -30.39 15.48
C PHE A 801 -9.88 -29.40 16.24
N GLY A 802 -9.51 -29.08 17.48
CA GLY A 802 -10.19 -28.09 18.30
C GLY A 802 -9.38 -27.73 19.54
N LYS A 803 -9.74 -26.62 20.17
CA LYS A 803 -9.27 -26.18 21.49
C LYS A 803 -10.24 -26.69 22.56
N GLU A 804 -9.89 -26.55 23.83
CA GLU A 804 -10.77 -27.01 24.91
C GLU A 804 -12.10 -26.25 24.96
N SER A 805 -12.10 -24.99 24.52
CA SER A 805 -13.26 -24.09 24.49
C SER A 805 -14.32 -24.48 23.46
N ASP A 806 -13.94 -25.21 22.42
CA ASP A 806 -14.77 -25.55 21.25
C ASP A 806 -14.64 -27.03 20.87
N LYS A 807 -14.30 -27.87 21.86
CA LYS A 807 -14.11 -29.29 21.65
C LYS A 807 -15.38 -29.94 21.12
N LEU A 808 -15.24 -30.58 19.97
CA LEU A 808 -16.31 -31.38 19.40
C LEU A 808 -16.19 -32.79 19.98
N ILE A 809 -17.19 -33.19 20.76
CA ILE A 809 -17.30 -34.52 21.38
C ILE A 809 -18.65 -35.09 20.97
N PHE A 810 -18.71 -36.41 20.77
CA PHE A 810 -19.94 -37.12 20.43
C PHE A 810 -20.35 -38.10 21.53
N ASP A 811 -21.65 -38.37 21.61
CA ASP A 811 -22.23 -39.44 22.40
C ASP A 811 -22.47 -40.70 21.55
N PHE A 812 -21.66 -41.72 21.76
CA PHE A 812 -21.74 -43.00 21.06
C PHE A 812 -22.42 -44.12 21.87
N ARG A 813 -22.91 -43.83 23.08
CA ARG A 813 -23.50 -44.85 23.96
C ARG A 813 -24.66 -45.57 23.28
N GLY A 814 -24.67 -46.91 23.36
CA GLY A 814 -25.73 -47.76 22.82
C GLY A 814 -25.70 -47.94 21.29
N ARG A 815 -24.67 -47.46 20.60
CA ARG A 815 -24.61 -47.48 19.12
C ARG A 815 -23.73 -48.60 18.58
N SER A 816 -24.19 -49.20 17.48
CA SER A 816 -23.39 -50.15 16.69
C SER A 816 -23.04 -49.49 15.36
N MET A 817 -21.76 -49.10 15.22
CA MET A 817 -21.25 -48.33 14.10
C MET A 817 -20.48 -49.20 13.11
N THR A 818 -20.67 -48.96 11.81
CA THR A 818 -20.10 -49.78 10.73
C THR A 818 -19.30 -48.93 9.75
N ASN A 819 -18.18 -49.48 9.26
CA ASN A 819 -17.37 -48.90 8.19
C ASN A 819 -16.87 -47.47 8.49
N VAL A 820 -16.71 -47.08 9.75
CA VAL A 820 -16.33 -45.69 10.11
C VAL A 820 -14.83 -45.46 9.98
N TRP A 821 -14.41 -44.23 9.75
CA TRP A 821 -13.02 -43.83 9.68
C TRP A 821 -12.73 -42.68 10.66
N PHE A 822 -11.89 -42.92 11.66
CA PHE A 822 -11.41 -41.90 12.58
C PHE A 822 -9.90 -41.74 12.44
N GLU A 823 -9.47 -40.53 12.06
CA GLU A 823 -8.07 -40.21 11.89
C GLU A 823 -7.73 -38.83 12.44
N ASN A 824 -6.69 -38.77 13.27
CA ASN A 824 -6.17 -37.51 13.81
C ASN A 824 -7.25 -36.62 14.46
N TYR A 825 -8.04 -37.24 15.36
CA TYR A 825 -9.11 -36.61 16.11
C TYR A 825 -8.77 -36.60 17.62
N PRO A 826 -8.22 -35.49 18.15
CA PRO A 826 -7.68 -35.45 19.52
C PRO A 826 -8.69 -35.71 20.65
N PHE A 827 -9.98 -35.43 20.41
CA PHE A 827 -11.04 -35.58 21.42
C PHE A 827 -11.76 -36.94 21.33
N PHE A 828 -11.28 -37.86 20.48
CA PHE A 828 -11.90 -39.17 20.30
C PHE A 828 -12.12 -39.91 21.63
N TRP A 829 -11.11 -39.93 22.50
CA TRP A 829 -11.16 -40.63 23.79
C TRP A 829 -12.05 -39.96 24.84
N GLU A 830 -12.54 -38.76 24.58
CA GLU A 830 -13.51 -38.06 25.43
C GLU A 830 -14.95 -38.28 24.98
N CYS A 831 -15.16 -38.92 23.82
CA CYS A 831 -16.48 -39.33 23.36
C CYS A 831 -17.11 -40.34 24.33
N LYS A 832 -18.42 -40.21 24.54
CA LYS A 832 -19.14 -41.05 25.52
C LYS A 832 -19.35 -42.44 24.90
N VAL A 833 -18.84 -43.48 25.56
CA VAL A 833 -19.02 -44.89 25.15
C VAL A 833 -19.54 -45.71 26.34
N ASN A 834 -20.26 -46.80 26.07
CA ASN A 834 -20.73 -47.77 27.06
C ASN A 834 -20.51 -49.21 26.56
N GLU A 835 -20.88 -50.21 27.37
CA GLU A 835 -20.68 -51.64 27.04
C GLU A 835 -21.50 -52.13 25.82
N GLU A 836 -22.50 -51.36 25.41
CA GLU A 836 -23.33 -51.62 24.23
C GLU A 836 -22.78 -50.95 22.96
N THR A 837 -21.73 -50.13 23.08
CA THR A 837 -21.12 -49.44 21.94
C THR A 837 -20.24 -50.41 21.16
N SER A 838 -20.34 -50.42 19.82
CA SER A 838 -19.43 -51.23 18.99
C SER A 838 -19.08 -50.53 17.69
N PHE A 839 -17.87 -50.77 17.20
CA PHE A 839 -17.35 -50.35 15.90
C PHE A 839 -17.00 -51.59 15.10
N SER A 840 -17.42 -51.66 13.84
CA SER A 840 -17.20 -52.83 12.99
C SER A 840 -16.73 -52.50 11.57
N ASN A 841 -15.73 -53.23 11.08
CA ASN A 841 -15.07 -52.97 9.78
C ASN A 841 -14.56 -51.52 9.64
N SER A 842 -14.11 -50.93 10.75
CA SER A 842 -13.76 -49.51 10.85
C SER A 842 -12.26 -49.27 10.91
N THR A 843 -11.81 -48.05 10.64
CA THR A 843 -10.39 -47.67 10.65
C THR A 843 -10.11 -46.59 11.70
N PHE A 844 -9.05 -46.80 12.49
CA PHE A 844 -8.61 -45.88 13.55
C PHE A 844 -7.11 -45.58 13.43
N LYS A 845 -6.75 -44.33 13.18
CA LYS A 845 -5.36 -43.91 12.95
C LYS A 845 -5.01 -42.62 13.71
N TYR A 846 -3.81 -42.58 14.29
CA TYR A 846 -3.26 -41.37 14.94
C TYR A 846 -4.19 -40.71 15.97
N LEU A 847 -4.86 -41.53 16.82
CA LEU A 847 -5.77 -41.03 17.86
C LEU A 847 -5.05 -41.02 19.21
N GLU A 848 -4.08 -40.12 19.37
CA GLU A 848 -3.34 -39.99 20.63
C GLU A 848 -4.22 -39.34 21.73
N PRO A 849 -4.30 -39.91 22.94
CA PRO A 849 -5.01 -39.28 24.05
C PRO A 849 -4.29 -38.00 24.48
N ARG A 850 -5.05 -36.92 24.67
CA ARG A 850 -4.50 -35.66 25.18
C ARG A 850 -4.02 -35.80 26.62
N ASN A 851 -3.10 -34.93 27.02
CA ASN A 851 -2.54 -34.92 28.38
C ASN A 851 -3.64 -34.87 29.45
N GLY A 852 -3.66 -35.87 30.33
CA GLY A 852 -4.62 -35.97 31.44
C GLY A 852 -5.95 -36.63 31.08
N VAL A 853 -6.20 -36.97 29.81
CA VAL A 853 -7.38 -37.73 29.38
C VAL A 853 -7.15 -39.22 29.64
N ARG A 854 -8.11 -39.88 30.30
CA ARG A 854 -8.09 -41.33 30.51
C ARG A 854 -8.81 -42.03 29.39
N ILE A 855 -8.20 -43.08 28.86
CA ILE A 855 -8.83 -43.99 27.90
C ILE A 855 -10.00 -44.69 28.61
N PRO A 856 -11.22 -44.69 28.05
CA PRO A 856 -12.36 -45.43 28.60
C PRO A 856 -12.07 -46.94 28.70
N LYS A 857 -12.80 -47.65 29.57
CA LYS A 857 -12.66 -49.11 29.67
C LYS A 857 -13.06 -49.75 28.34
N ILE A 858 -12.12 -50.41 27.69
CA ILE A 858 -12.32 -51.08 26.40
C ILE A 858 -12.88 -52.47 26.68
N HIS A 859 -14.10 -52.73 26.24
CA HIS A 859 -14.67 -54.07 26.28
C HIS A 859 -14.36 -54.83 24.99
N GLU A 860 -14.37 -56.17 25.04
CA GLU A 860 -13.94 -57.04 23.93
C GLU A 860 -14.70 -56.82 22.62
N LYS A 861 -15.93 -56.30 22.71
CA LYS A 861 -16.81 -56.07 21.55
C LYS A 861 -16.72 -54.66 20.98
N LEU A 862 -15.88 -53.78 21.54
CA LEU A 862 -15.82 -52.38 21.11
C LEU A 862 -15.27 -52.27 19.67
N PHE A 863 -14.25 -53.04 19.31
CA PHE A 863 -13.64 -53.02 17.98
C PHE A 863 -13.72 -54.41 17.32
N VAL A 864 -14.57 -54.56 16.31
CA VAL A 864 -14.85 -55.83 15.63
C VAL A 864 -14.35 -55.76 14.18
N LYS A 865 -13.30 -56.52 13.85
CA LYS A 865 -12.68 -56.51 12.50
C LYS A 865 -12.23 -55.10 12.05
N CYS A 866 -11.78 -54.27 12.98
CA CYS A 866 -11.29 -52.92 12.69
C CYS A 866 -9.79 -52.90 12.36
N ASP A 867 -9.35 -51.94 11.55
CA ASP A 867 -7.94 -51.57 11.41
C ASP A 867 -7.54 -50.65 12.57
N LEU A 868 -6.76 -51.21 13.50
CA LEU A 868 -6.25 -50.54 14.69
C LEU A 868 -4.74 -50.25 14.60
N SER A 869 -4.16 -50.38 13.41
CA SER A 869 -2.71 -50.27 13.20
C SER A 869 -2.13 -48.96 13.75
N GLY A 870 -2.88 -47.86 13.67
CA GLY A 870 -2.48 -46.55 14.18
C GLY A 870 -2.79 -46.25 15.66
N ILE A 871 -3.38 -47.18 16.43
CA ILE A 871 -3.63 -47.01 17.87
C ILE A 871 -3.19 -48.22 18.73
N LYS A 872 -2.53 -49.20 18.11
CA LYS A 872 -2.19 -50.49 18.73
C LYS A 872 -1.33 -50.36 19.99
N GLU A 873 -0.41 -49.40 20.04
CA GLU A 873 0.48 -49.18 21.18
C GLU A 873 -0.27 -48.53 22.36
N ILE A 874 -1.19 -47.61 22.06
CA ILE A 874 -2.07 -46.94 23.03
C ILE A 874 -2.90 -47.99 23.77
N LEU A 875 -3.55 -48.89 23.02
CA LEU A 875 -4.38 -49.97 23.57
C LEU A 875 -3.59 -50.93 24.47
N LYS A 876 -2.36 -51.30 24.07
CA LYS A 876 -1.47 -52.14 24.90
C LYS A 876 -1.08 -51.45 26.21
N SER A 877 -0.75 -50.16 26.15
CA SER A 877 -0.34 -49.38 27.33
C SER A 877 -1.47 -49.18 28.34
N SER A 878 -2.74 -49.14 27.89
CA SER A 878 -3.90 -49.07 28.78
C SER A 878 -4.15 -50.37 29.55
N ASP A 879 -3.93 -51.53 28.92
CA ASP A 879 -4.06 -52.83 29.59
C ASP A 879 -2.96 -53.04 30.66
N ASP A 880 -1.72 -52.61 30.37
CA ASP A 880 -0.60 -52.69 31.31
C ASP A 880 -0.75 -51.77 32.53
N ASN A 881 -1.41 -50.61 32.37
CA ASN A 881 -1.66 -49.67 33.47
C ASN A 881 -2.80 -50.10 34.41
N HIS A 882 -3.75 -50.91 33.94
CA HIS A 882 -4.79 -51.48 34.80
C HIS A 882 -4.24 -52.52 35.79
N ASN A 883 -3.27 -53.36 35.36
CA ASN A 883 -2.60 -54.35 36.22
C ASN A 883 -1.66 -53.74 37.28
N LYS A 884 -1.10 -52.54 37.04
CA LYS A 884 -0.26 -51.85 38.05
C LYS A 884 -1.04 -51.35 39.27
N LYS A 885 -2.34 -51.08 39.11
CA LYS A 885 -3.18 -50.48 40.17
C LYS A 885 -3.50 -51.48 41.29
N GLU A 886 -3.71 -52.75 40.95
CA GLU A 886 -3.97 -53.83 41.91
C GLU A 886 -2.73 -54.12 42.78
N ASN A 887 -1.54 -54.13 42.16
CA ASN A 887 -0.26 -54.27 42.86
C ASN A 887 0.05 -53.08 43.79
N SER A 888 -0.37 -51.87 43.42
CA SER A 888 -0.24 -50.67 44.27
C SER A 888 -1.15 -50.73 45.50
N ILE A 889 -2.41 -51.15 45.35
CA ILE A 889 -3.35 -51.30 46.47
C ILE A 889 -2.85 -52.36 47.45
N ARG A 890 -2.39 -53.50 46.91
CA ARG A 890 -1.79 -54.58 47.69
C ARG A 890 -0.57 -54.11 48.49
N SER A 891 0.34 -53.37 47.86
CA SER A 891 1.52 -52.80 48.53
C SER A 891 1.13 -51.85 49.67
N ASP A 892 0.14 -50.99 49.45
CA ASP A 892 -0.29 -50.03 50.47
C ASP A 892 -1.05 -50.70 51.63
N ILE A 893 -1.85 -51.73 51.37
CA ILE A 893 -2.49 -52.54 52.42
C ILE A 893 -1.43 -53.20 53.30
N ILE A 894 -0.40 -53.82 52.70
CA ILE A 894 0.73 -54.43 53.44
C ILE A 894 1.44 -53.39 54.30
N LYS A 895 1.71 -52.18 53.78
CA LYS A 895 2.32 -51.09 54.55
C LYS A 895 1.46 -50.70 55.75
N ILE A 896 0.14 -50.64 55.61
CA ILE A 896 -0.77 -50.33 56.71
C ILE A 896 -0.70 -51.41 57.79
N PHE A 897 -0.74 -52.69 57.42
CA PHE A 897 -0.61 -53.78 58.39
C PHE A 897 0.74 -53.77 59.11
N ARG A 898 1.84 -53.43 58.42
CA ARG A 898 3.17 -53.25 59.06
C ARG A 898 3.19 -52.19 60.16
N LEU A 899 2.33 -51.18 60.11
CA LEU A 899 2.25 -50.18 61.19
C LEU A 899 1.73 -50.78 62.50
N PHE A 900 0.98 -51.88 62.44
CA PHE A 900 0.47 -52.62 63.60
C PHE A 900 1.41 -53.74 64.05
N ASP A 901 2.35 -54.16 63.21
CA ASP A 901 3.30 -55.23 63.51
C ASP A 901 4.31 -54.78 64.57
N ASN A 902 4.43 -55.59 65.63
CA ASN A 902 5.38 -55.37 66.70
C ASN A 902 5.88 -56.70 67.28
N GLY A 903 6.85 -57.30 66.59
CA GLY A 903 7.58 -58.48 67.06
C GLY A 903 6.82 -59.80 66.85
N GLY A 904 6.27 -60.01 65.66
CA GLY A 904 5.56 -61.25 65.29
C GLY A 904 4.09 -61.29 65.73
N THR A 905 3.48 -60.14 66.00
CA THR A 905 2.06 -60.00 66.35
C THR A 905 1.56 -58.58 66.04
N PHE A 906 0.24 -58.43 65.81
CA PHE A 906 -0.38 -57.13 65.69
C PHE A 906 -0.73 -56.54 67.07
N LYS A 907 -0.24 -55.33 67.35
CA LYS A 907 -0.57 -54.57 68.57
C LYS A 907 -1.40 -53.33 68.25
N GLU A 908 -2.20 -52.90 69.21
CA GLU A 908 -3.08 -51.75 69.02
C GLU A 908 -2.27 -50.44 69.00
N GLN A 909 -2.46 -49.65 67.94
CA GLN A 909 -1.68 -48.44 67.69
C GLN A 909 -2.51 -47.18 67.85
N LYS A 910 -1.86 -46.05 68.21
CA LYS A 910 -2.55 -44.76 68.30
C LYS A 910 -3.15 -44.40 66.94
N LYS A 911 -4.43 -44.00 66.93
CA LYS A 911 -5.15 -43.64 65.71
C LYS A 911 -4.40 -42.57 64.89
N GLU A 912 -3.89 -41.54 65.56
CA GLU A 912 -3.09 -40.46 64.96
C GLU A 912 -1.81 -40.96 64.26
N TYR A 913 -1.15 -41.97 64.81
CA TYR A 913 0.08 -42.53 64.23
C TYR A 913 -0.22 -43.27 62.93
N ILE A 914 -1.30 -44.06 62.91
CA ILE A 914 -1.73 -44.79 61.71
C ILE A 914 -2.22 -43.82 60.63
N GLU A 915 -3.07 -42.85 61.00
CA GLU A 915 -3.58 -41.84 60.05
C GLU A 915 -2.45 -40.98 59.43
N LYS A 916 -1.34 -40.77 60.15
CA LYS A 916 -0.18 -40.03 59.66
C LYS A 916 0.67 -40.81 58.64
N HIS A 917 0.75 -42.14 58.74
CA HIS A 917 1.67 -42.96 57.94
C HIS A 917 0.98 -43.91 56.95
N ALA A 918 -0.34 -44.04 57.02
CA ALA A 918 -1.15 -44.87 56.12
C ALA A 918 -1.69 -44.08 54.93
N ASN A 919 -1.97 -44.77 53.82
CA ASN A 919 -2.79 -44.23 52.74
C ASN A 919 -4.23 -44.01 53.27
N GLY A 920 -4.62 -42.75 53.44
CA GLY A 920 -5.87 -42.37 54.13
C GLY A 920 -7.15 -42.87 53.45
N ILE A 921 -7.14 -43.08 52.13
CA ILE A 921 -8.30 -43.63 51.39
C ILE A 921 -8.47 -45.12 51.72
N ILE A 922 -7.38 -45.88 51.63
CA ILE A 922 -7.36 -47.33 51.91
C ILE A 922 -7.68 -47.58 53.39
N LEU A 923 -7.10 -46.80 54.31
CA LEU A 923 -7.38 -46.92 55.75
C LEU A 923 -8.87 -46.72 56.08
N LYS A 924 -9.53 -45.74 55.46
CA LYS A 924 -10.97 -45.51 55.67
C LYS A 924 -11.81 -46.70 55.22
N GLN A 925 -11.45 -47.33 54.10
CA GLN A 925 -12.15 -48.53 53.61
C GLN A 925 -11.93 -49.73 54.54
N LEU A 926 -10.69 -49.96 54.99
CA LEU A 926 -10.37 -51.02 55.95
C LEU A 926 -11.13 -50.84 57.28
N ILE A 927 -11.32 -49.60 57.73
CA ILE A 927 -12.15 -49.30 58.91
C ILE A 927 -13.63 -49.54 58.65
N LYS A 928 -14.16 -49.07 57.52
CA LYS A 928 -15.57 -49.24 57.12
C LYS A 928 -15.95 -50.72 57.01
N LYS A 929 -15.06 -51.54 56.45
CA LYS A 929 -15.24 -52.99 56.26
C LYS A 929 -14.85 -53.82 57.49
N LYS A 930 -14.56 -53.16 58.63
CA LYS A 930 -14.19 -53.77 59.93
C LYS A 930 -12.92 -54.63 59.93
N VAL A 931 -12.05 -54.47 58.93
CA VAL A 931 -10.72 -55.10 58.91
C VAL A 931 -9.82 -54.49 59.99
N ILE A 932 -9.92 -53.18 60.19
CA ILE A 932 -9.32 -52.43 61.30
C ILE A 932 -10.46 -51.82 62.10
N SER A 933 -10.43 -51.92 63.43
CA SER A 933 -11.49 -51.43 64.29
C SER A 933 -10.97 -50.48 65.39
N PRO A 934 -11.77 -49.50 65.83
CA PRO A 934 -11.43 -48.70 67.00
C PRO A 934 -11.29 -49.57 68.24
N TYR A 935 -10.25 -49.32 69.02
CA TYR A 935 -9.98 -49.99 70.28
C TYR A 935 -9.77 -48.96 71.39
N LYS A 936 -10.41 -49.20 72.54
CA LYS A 936 -10.20 -48.42 73.77
C LYS A 936 -9.60 -49.34 74.83
N ASN A 937 -8.36 -49.06 75.22
CA ASN A 937 -7.70 -49.82 76.27
C ASN A 937 -8.38 -49.56 77.64
N PRO A 938 -8.88 -50.59 78.35
CA PRO A 938 -9.55 -50.43 79.64
C PRO A 938 -8.67 -49.76 80.70
N LYS A 939 -7.34 -49.90 80.61
CA LYS A 939 -6.36 -49.30 81.54
C LYS A 939 -5.95 -47.87 81.16
N LYS A 940 -6.25 -47.41 79.94
CA LYS A 940 -5.94 -46.05 79.43
C LYS A 940 -7.07 -45.53 78.52
N PRO A 941 -8.27 -45.24 79.06
CA PRO A 941 -9.47 -44.96 78.26
C PRO A 941 -9.45 -43.64 77.48
N LYS A 942 -8.50 -42.73 77.77
CA LYS A 942 -8.35 -41.44 77.07
C LYS A 942 -7.59 -41.52 75.74
N ILE A 943 -6.97 -42.65 75.40
CA ILE A 943 -6.19 -42.81 74.17
C ILE A 943 -7.04 -43.52 73.12
N ASN A 944 -7.26 -42.88 71.97
CA ASN A 944 -7.93 -43.50 70.82
C ASN A 944 -6.94 -44.39 70.05
N GLN A 945 -7.18 -45.69 70.03
CA GLN A 945 -6.35 -46.67 69.34
C GLN A 945 -7.13 -47.38 68.24
N LEU A 946 -6.41 -47.97 67.30
CA LEU A 946 -6.92 -48.88 66.29
C LEU A 946 -6.31 -50.26 66.52
N ARG A 947 -7.07 -51.32 66.21
CA ARG A 947 -6.58 -52.70 66.20
C ARG A 947 -6.97 -53.40 64.91
N VAL A 948 -6.11 -54.31 64.45
CA VAL A 948 -6.46 -55.27 63.40
C VAL A 948 -7.50 -56.26 63.97
N SER A 949 -8.50 -56.61 63.18
CA SER A 949 -9.49 -57.63 63.56
C SER A 949 -8.83 -59.02 63.62
N ASP A 950 -9.24 -59.84 64.59
CA ASP A 950 -8.69 -61.19 64.80
C ASP A 950 -8.84 -62.08 63.55
N ASP A 951 -9.88 -61.86 62.74
CA ASP A 951 -10.13 -62.54 61.46
C ASP A 951 -9.04 -62.30 60.39
N PHE A 952 -8.18 -61.31 60.61
CA PHE A 952 -7.10 -60.91 59.70
C PHE A 952 -5.70 -61.05 60.35
N PHE A 953 -5.61 -61.73 61.49
CA PHE A 953 -4.37 -61.87 62.25
C PHE A 953 -3.29 -62.63 61.46
N ASP A 954 -3.69 -63.61 60.64
CA ASP A 954 -2.78 -64.44 59.84
C ASP A 954 -2.01 -63.66 58.75
N ILE A 955 -2.37 -62.40 58.48
CA ILE A 955 -1.56 -61.48 57.65
C ILE A 955 -0.16 -61.28 58.23
N ILE A 956 0.04 -61.47 59.54
CA ILE A 956 1.37 -61.39 60.17
C ILE A 956 2.38 -62.35 59.51
N LYS A 957 1.94 -63.54 59.08
CA LYS A 957 2.78 -64.53 58.37
C LYS A 957 3.30 -63.97 57.05
N VAL A 958 2.50 -63.15 56.37
CA VAL A 958 2.88 -62.50 55.11
C VAL A 958 3.90 -61.40 55.33
N LEU A 959 3.82 -60.69 56.47
CA LEU A 959 4.78 -59.64 56.81
C LEU A 959 6.17 -60.22 57.12
N ASP A 960 6.22 -61.39 57.77
CA ASP A 960 7.47 -62.07 58.16
C ASP A 960 8.13 -62.87 57.04
N GLN A 961 7.34 -63.61 56.23
CA GLN A 961 7.88 -64.61 55.29
C GLN A 961 7.81 -64.18 53.82
N SER A 962 7.29 -62.99 53.51
CA SER A 962 7.14 -62.45 52.15
C SER A 962 6.38 -63.42 51.20
N GLY A 963 5.06 -63.31 51.16
CA GLY A 963 4.19 -64.15 50.33
C GLY A 963 2.75 -63.63 50.20
N SER A 964 1.77 -64.52 50.21
CA SER A 964 0.34 -64.16 50.34
C SER A 964 -0.36 -65.10 51.32
N CYS A 965 -1.44 -64.63 51.95
CA CYS A 965 -2.37 -65.44 52.71
C CYS A 965 -3.81 -65.10 52.32
N TYR A 966 -4.73 -66.00 52.64
CA TYR A 966 -6.16 -65.82 52.33
C TYR A 966 -6.72 -64.51 52.90
N GLU A 967 -6.32 -64.15 54.11
CA GLU A 967 -6.77 -62.95 54.82
C GLU A 967 -6.27 -61.67 54.13
N LEU A 968 -5.07 -61.69 53.55
CA LEU A 968 -4.53 -60.57 52.78
C LEU A 968 -5.29 -60.40 51.47
N GLU A 969 -5.53 -61.48 50.72
CA GLU A 969 -6.32 -61.41 49.49
C GLU A 969 -7.75 -60.96 49.76
N ARG A 970 -8.34 -61.45 50.86
CA ARG A 970 -9.67 -61.03 51.33
C ARG A 970 -9.70 -59.54 51.67
N ALA A 971 -8.65 -59.00 52.31
CA ALA A 971 -8.54 -57.56 52.59
C ALA A 971 -8.37 -56.73 51.31
N VAL A 972 -7.59 -57.21 50.33
CA VAL A 972 -7.41 -56.55 49.02
C VAL A 972 -8.73 -56.50 48.24
N ASN A 973 -9.47 -57.61 48.20
CA ASN A 973 -10.77 -57.68 47.52
C ASN A 973 -11.80 -56.76 48.18
N LEU A 974 -11.89 -56.75 49.51
CA LEU A 974 -12.83 -55.89 50.26
C LEU A 974 -12.60 -54.38 50.07
N VAL A 975 -11.39 -53.97 49.66
CA VAL A 975 -11.01 -52.58 49.39
C VAL A 975 -11.12 -52.23 47.90
N SER A 976 -11.03 -53.24 47.02
CA SER A 976 -11.13 -53.08 45.56
C SER A 976 -12.58 -53.05 45.06
N GLU A 977 -13.53 -53.56 45.86
CA GLU A 977 -14.99 -53.35 45.75
C GLU A 977 -15.46 -52.02 46.37
#